data_AF-A0A2V7SVU6-F1
#
_entry.id   AF-A0A2V7SVU6-F1
#
_cell.length_a   1.000
_cell.length_b   1.000
_cell.length_c   1.000
_cell.angle_alpha   90.00
_cell.angle_beta   90.00
_cell.angle_gamma   90.00
#
_symmetry.space_group_name_H-M   'P 1'
#
loop_
_entity.id
_entity.type
_entity.pdbx_description
1 polymer ?
#
loop_
_entity_poly.entity_id
_entity_poly.type
_entity_poly.pdbx_seq_one_letter_code
_entity_poly.pdbx_strand_id
1 'polypeptide(L)'
;MSARRGVSRCRSPLGRQVAGDVAHRDDTIAALAQRAQELLEHRHRRGHPWVCRVGHAVDRQDDDVSVARLVEGGQHRVAAGLAQRPARNEHRIVVHGIVSAVAAGAREGVAAVAQQANGVRCRHVGGIGEAHRRGSAERAELLLDVAQFVGEARRVHLVDVGVPPRMVRHLEPAAVQVTDLRPRHVERRVAEWRLWELGDEEGGREPVALEQRRDRGVVRLDGIVEREDDESIGHDLRSAGRCAARPGTGERAREAECEQHGRSRDHGGQSRASFARRRVRALLAAVGTVLTLAPAAHGQSNQTASPRSILDWPAVTRESKPWTRWWWLGSAVDEPNLTREIATLDSAGFGGVEVTVIYGAKGADSVYIPYLTPRWVDVVRYAATEAGRRGMGLDLPQGSGWRIGGPSVQPADANQSLAVTVDTVRGGKRWQRDPAGRRIDAIVAVSDDGRRVRIPPPVSGAATWEAPAGRWTVYVAGTRFSGDNVKRPAPGGAGPAIDPFSADATDRYLRMFADRTAAWPRGTIRSYFHDSFEYTGDGSAELFPFFHTHRGYDLADELPALAGRGTDDHVARVQSDYRQTLDEMLREHFVERLTRWSHERGALMREQAHGSPGNLLDLYATADIPETEIFGVLGSPDADPMINKFASSAAHVAGKRLASAESFTWLDEHFTGTLAHMKVAADNMFLAGINHLVYHGTAYSPAAAAWPGWQFYASMEINPRNAIWRDLPVFNRYVARVQSAMQEGIADADVLLYWPIWDNWHDPSRRRMDFRVHDPVWFNDKPFGRIARSLHLNGVGVDYVSDRQLTANVRTSGGRLRTAGGSWSAIVVPNVQHMPPATFERLLGLARDGATVVFVGRLPRDVPGASRTTERRAALAAARRTIPFRELEDDVYLARAGEGQILQGDDVDALLRAAGVKRDPIGYQTGLQVIRRVAGDERRYFAVAHDVVDRWIDVGDATRAVALLDPMTGRAGLARMRTVGGRTQAFIQLDPGHSLIIRTSPTAVHGPPWRYGRLAGPLHELRGQWTVTFLDGGPVLPKPFQSDTVVTWTGRGDEDADRFAGTARYSVTFDAPDTASRHLLNLGTVHESARVYLNGRELGAVIEPFFTVETGTLRQTGNVLEVEVTNVSANRIRDLDRRGVQWRIFNDINFVGIDYKPFDASRWPVRPSGLSGPIALQPLSGDVPSGQR
;
A
#
# COMPACT_ATOMS: atom_id res chain seq x y z
N MET A 1 30.07 5.88 58.56
CA MET A 1 29.82 6.35 57.18
C MET A 1 28.61 5.59 56.60
N SER A 2 28.27 5.73 55.32
CA SER A 2 27.14 5.01 54.65
C SER A 2 25.69 5.33 55.05
N ALA A 3 25.45 6.42 55.80
CA ALA A 3 24.07 6.90 56.11
C ALA A 3 23.89 8.42 55.92
N ARG A 4 24.72 9.06 55.08
CA ARG A 4 24.65 10.50 54.76
C ARG A 4 25.05 10.79 53.30
N ARG A 5 24.23 10.33 52.34
CA ARG A 5 24.19 10.76 50.91
C ARG A 5 22.92 10.17 50.27
N GLY A 6 21.78 10.86 50.45
CA GLY A 6 20.47 10.40 49.99
C GLY A 6 19.34 11.42 50.19
N VAL A 7 19.44 12.27 51.22
CA VAL A 7 18.48 13.34 51.50
C VAL A 7 18.94 14.67 50.88
N SER A 8 18.75 14.83 49.56
CA SER A 8 18.98 16.13 48.87
C SER A 8 18.45 16.19 47.42
N ARG A 9 17.34 15.51 47.10
CA ARG A 9 16.70 15.58 45.75
C ARG A 9 15.17 15.62 45.69
N CYS A 10 14.47 15.85 46.81
CA CYS A 10 13.04 16.14 46.77
C CYS A 10 12.78 17.64 46.54
N ARG A 11 11.94 18.00 45.55
CA ARG A 11 11.66 19.39 45.15
C ARG A 11 10.20 19.84 45.25
N SER A 12 9.27 18.99 45.71
CA SER A 12 7.90 19.44 45.99
C SER A 12 7.83 20.23 47.31
N PRO A 13 6.96 21.26 47.44
CA PRO A 13 6.75 21.95 48.71
C PRO A 13 6.23 21.00 49.80
N LEU A 14 5.31 20.11 49.43
CA LEU A 14 4.72 19.11 50.33
C LEU A 14 5.80 18.18 50.93
N GLY A 15 6.80 17.80 50.13
CA GLY A 15 7.93 16.97 50.56
C GLY A 15 8.91 17.65 51.52
N ARG A 16 8.81 18.97 51.74
CA ARG A 16 9.53 19.66 52.82
C ARG A 16 8.72 19.73 54.12
N GLN A 17 7.40 19.77 54.02
CA GLN A 17 6.50 19.84 55.17
C GLN A 17 6.40 18.46 55.86
N VAL A 18 6.13 17.40 55.10
CA VAL A 18 6.09 16.02 55.63
C VAL A 18 7.45 15.57 56.20
N ALA A 19 8.56 16.12 55.71
CA ALA A 19 9.91 15.86 56.23
C ALA A 19 10.28 16.69 57.49
N GLY A 20 9.44 17.65 57.89
CA GLY A 20 9.58 18.40 59.15
C GLY A 20 8.88 17.72 60.33
N ASP A 21 7.68 17.21 60.10
CA ASP A 21 6.78 16.77 61.18
C ASP A 21 7.05 15.34 61.68
N VAL A 22 7.73 14.48 60.90
CA VAL A 22 8.12 13.12 61.32
C VAL A 22 9.54 13.10 61.91
N ALA A 23 9.73 13.89 62.97
CA ALA A 23 10.99 14.00 63.69
C ALA A 23 10.91 13.70 65.21
N HIS A 24 9.77 13.24 65.74
CA HIS A 24 9.69 12.64 67.08
C HIS A 24 8.55 11.61 67.24
N ARG A 25 8.92 10.42 67.72
CA ARG A 25 8.13 9.38 68.44
C ARG A 25 6.92 8.72 67.73
N ASP A 26 7.08 7.42 67.51
CA ASP A 26 6.13 6.34 67.84
C ASP A 26 4.63 6.58 67.59
N ASP A 27 4.24 6.58 66.32
CA ASP A 27 2.87 6.31 65.88
C ASP A 27 2.86 5.16 64.87
N THR A 28 1.85 4.27 64.94
CA THR A 28 1.81 3.06 64.11
C THR A 28 1.20 3.30 62.73
N ILE A 29 1.53 2.44 61.76
CA ILE A 29 1.12 2.53 60.35
C ILE A 29 -0.41 2.66 60.19
N ALA A 30 -1.21 2.11 61.11
CA ALA A 30 -2.66 2.25 61.13
C ALA A 30 -3.14 3.72 61.28
N ALA A 31 -2.49 4.52 62.13
CA ALA A 31 -2.85 5.92 62.35
C ALA A 31 -2.62 6.77 61.09
N LEU A 32 -1.50 6.54 60.38
CA LEU A 32 -1.21 7.19 59.10
C LEU A 32 -2.22 6.83 58.01
N ALA A 33 -2.66 5.57 57.95
CA ALA A 33 -3.69 5.14 57.01
C ALA A 33 -5.04 5.84 57.26
N GLN A 34 -5.49 5.88 58.51
CA GLN A 34 -6.75 6.54 58.88
C GLN A 34 -6.71 8.05 58.60
N ARG A 35 -5.60 8.72 58.90
CA ARG A 35 -5.42 10.16 58.62
C ARG A 35 -5.36 10.50 57.12
N ALA A 36 -4.80 9.60 56.30
CA ALA A 36 -4.83 9.73 54.85
C ALA A 36 -6.26 9.57 54.29
N GLN A 37 -7.07 8.68 54.88
CA GLN A 37 -8.44 8.44 54.46
C GLN A 37 -9.37 9.64 54.78
N GLU A 38 -9.23 10.25 55.96
CA GLU A 38 -9.90 11.52 56.32
C GLU A 38 -9.63 12.64 55.29
N LEU A 39 -8.37 12.75 54.83
CA LEU A 39 -7.97 13.75 53.83
C LEU A 39 -8.50 13.46 52.41
N LEU A 40 -8.68 12.18 52.05
CA LEU A 40 -9.27 11.76 50.77
C LEU A 40 -10.77 12.05 50.72
N GLU A 41 -11.52 11.74 51.78
CA GLU A 41 -12.95 12.03 51.88
C GLU A 41 -13.25 13.53 51.82
N HIS A 42 -12.39 14.37 52.38
CA HIS A 42 -12.54 15.83 52.29
C HIS A 42 -12.36 16.35 50.87
N ARG A 43 -11.51 15.72 50.03
CA ARG A 43 -11.35 16.09 48.61
C ARG A 43 -12.49 15.60 47.71
N HIS A 44 -13.14 14.47 48.02
CA HIS A 44 -14.17 13.88 47.16
C HIS A 44 -15.41 14.79 46.97
N ARG A 45 -15.58 15.84 47.79
CA ARG A 45 -16.68 16.82 47.69
C ARG A 45 -16.44 17.99 46.71
N ARG A 46 -15.30 18.04 46.00
CA ARG A 46 -15.03 19.02 44.93
C ARG A 46 -14.35 18.33 43.75
N GLY A 47 -15.13 17.99 42.72
CA GLY A 47 -14.68 17.14 41.61
C GLY A 47 -13.93 17.87 40.49
N HIS A 48 -12.72 17.41 40.19
CA HIS A 48 -12.04 17.54 38.89
C HIS A 48 -11.11 16.32 38.70
N PRO A 49 -11.04 15.67 37.52
CA PRO A 49 -10.29 14.42 37.35
C PRO A 49 -8.98 14.55 36.57
N TRP A 50 -7.84 14.36 37.25
CA TRP A 50 -6.55 13.90 36.71
C TRP A 50 -5.73 13.31 37.87
N VAL A 51 -5.03 12.19 37.67
CA VAL A 51 -3.73 11.84 38.33
C VAL A 51 -3.14 10.54 37.76
N CYS A 52 -1.81 10.48 37.75
CA CYS A 52 -0.97 9.48 37.12
C CYS A 52 -0.97 8.08 37.79
N ARG A 53 -0.35 7.10 37.13
CA ARG A 53 0.26 5.94 37.79
C ARG A 53 1.79 6.06 37.78
N VAL A 54 2.42 5.79 38.92
CA VAL A 54 3.86 5.53 39.03
C VAL A 54 4.04 4.02 39.20
N GLY A 55 4.93 3.42 38.42
CA GLY A 55 5.25 1.99 38.53
C GLY A 55 6.31 1.72 39.60
N HIS A 56 6.23 0.55 40.24
CA HIS A 56 7.29 0.00 41.08
C HIS A 56 7.48 -1.48 40.78
N ALA A 57 8.73 -1.91 40.71
CA ALA A 57 9.14 -3.30 40.89
C ALA A 57 9.55 -3.52 42.34
N VAL A 58 9.49 -4.76 42.84
CA VAL A 58 10.50 -5.35 43.74
C VAL A 58 10.33 -6.88 43.83
N ASP A 59 11.45 -7.48 44.22
CA ASP A 59 11.84 -8.87 44.45
C ASP A 59 10.90 -9.83 45.23
N ARG A 60 11.38 -11.06 45.46
CA ARG A 60 10.61 -12.21 45.95
C ARG A 60 11.33 -12.97 47.08
N GLN A 61 10.58 -13.46 48.09
CA GLN A 61 11.05 -14.47 49.06
C GLN A 61 9.87 -15.22 49.72
N ASP A 62 9.90 -16.57 49.63
CA ASP A 62 9.52 -17.67 50.55
C ASP A 62 8.43 -17.38 51.65
N ASP A 63 7.22 -17.99 51.67
CA ASP A 63 6.77 -19.39 51.98
C ASP A 63 6.45 -19.61 53.51
N ASP A 64 5.48 -20.40 54.04
CA ASP A 64 4.38 -21.30 53.60
C ASP A 64 3.37 -21.55 54.81
N VAL A 65 2.42 -22.51 54.73
CA VAL A 65 1.62 -23.17 55.81
C VAL A 65 0.35 -22.42 56.33
N SER A 66 -0.82 -23.02 56.69
CA SER A 66 -1.56 -24.27 56.34
C SER A 66 -3.01 -24.32 56.92
N VAL A 67 -4.00 -24.79 56.13
CA VAL A 67 -5.11 -25.76 56.41
C VAL A 67 -6.17 -25.55 57.55
N ALA A 68 -7.39 -26.13 57.34
CA ALA A 68 -8.50 -26.50 58.29
C ALA A 68 -9.67 -25.49 58.56
N ARG A 69 -10.97 -25.87 58.80
CA ARG A 69 -11.84 -27.04 58.45
C ARG A 69 -13.32 -26.81 58.94
N LEU A 70 -14.34 -27.46 58.32
CA LEU A 70 -15.72 -27.77 58.85
C LEU A 70 -16.69 -26.55 59.10
N VAL A 71 -18.05 -26.61 59.15
CA VAL A 71 -19.10 -27.61 58.76
C VAL A 71 -20.48 -26.94 58.44
N GLU A 72 -21.47 -27.75 58.01
CA GLU A 72 -22.83 -27.50 57.47
C GLU A 72 -23.90 -26.81 58.38
N GLY A 73 -25.13 -26.54 57.87
CA GLY A 73 -26.30 -26.39 58.79
C GLY A 73 -27.72 -25.88 58.40
N GLY A 74 -28.24 -25.93 57.16
CA GLY A 74 -29.71 -25.76 56.87
C GLY A 74 -30.40 -24.40 57.22
N GLN A 75 -31.73 -24.20 57.19
CA GLN A 75 -32.82 -24.70 56.28
C GLN A 75 -34.12 -23.85 56.43
N HIS A 76 -34.94 -23.70 55.38
CA HIS A 76 -36.39 -23.29 55.38
C HIS A 76 -36.79 -21.84 55.83
N ARG A 77 -37.98 -21.25 55.52
CA ARG A 77 -39.03 -21.33 54.43
C ARG A 77 -40.12 -20.23 54.67
N VAL A 78 -40.94 -19.85 53.66
CA VAL A 78 -42.23 -19.05 53.74
C VAL A 78 -42.07 -17.52 53.99
N ALA A 79 -42.94 -16.58 53.59
CA ALA A 79 -43.66 -16.29 52.32
C ALA A 79 -44.32 -14.88 52.32
N ALA A 80 -44.60 -14.31 51.13
CA ALA A 80 -45.60 -13.28 50.77
C ALA A 80 -45.72 -11.92 51.54
N GLY A 81 -45.69 -10.79 50.81
CA GLY A 81 -46.06 -9.45 51.33
C GLY A 81 -45.88 -8.30 50.31
N LEU A 82 -46.92 -7.48 50.11
CA LEU A 82 -47.03 -6.45 49.05
C LEU A 82 -46.12 -5.20 49.22
N ALA A 83 -45.55 -4.76 48.08
CA ALA A 83 -45.35 -3.37 47.62
C ALA A 83 -44.71 -2.30 48.53
N GLN A 84 -43.45 -1.92 48.24
CA GLN A 84 -43.02 -0.58 47.75
C GLN A 84 -41.51 -0.54 47.40
N ARG A 85 -41.04 0.51 46.69
CA ARG A 85 -39.63 0.82 46.35
C ARG A 85 -39.10 1.92 47.30
N PRO A 86 -37.78 2.24 47.42
CA PRO A 86 -36.62 1.85 46.59
C PRO A 86 -35.35 1.41 47.40
N ALA A 87 -34.18 1.44 46.74
CA ALA A 87 -32.80 1.15 47.22
C ALA A 87 -32.52 -0.33 47.57
N ARG A 88 -31.57 -1.02 46.92
CA ARG A 88 -30.10 -0.82 46.81
C ARG A 88 -29.34 -0.95 48.14
N ASN A 89 -28.98 -2.19 48.47
CA ASN A 89 -27.58 -2.55 48.71
C ASN A 89 -27.35 -4.05 48.42
N GLU A 90 -26.09 -4.45 48.34
CA GLU A 90 -25.66 -5.72 47.76
C GLU A 90 -25.57 -6.84 48.80
N HIS A 91 -26.10 -8.03 48.48
CA HIS A 91 -25.76 -9.27 49.17
C HIS A 91 -25.05 -10.23 48.21
N ARG A 92 -23.78 -10.51 48.50
CA ARG A 92 -23.03 -11.62 47.89
C ARG A 92 -23.69 -12.94 48.30
N ILE A 93 -23.96 -13.81 47.33
CA ILE A 93 -24.14 -15.24 47.57
C ILE A 93 -22.96 -15.96 46.92
N VAL A 94 -22.26 -16.77 47.72
CA VAL A 94 -21.21 -17.69 47.26
C VAL A 94 -21.79 -19.10 47.23
N VAL A 95 -21.56 -19.83 46.16
CA VAL A 95 -21.79 -21.28 46.09
C VAL A 95 -20.50 -21.92 45.55
N HIS A 96 -20.08 -23.03 46.15
CA HIS A 96 -18.77 -23.64 45.94
C HIS A 96 -18.90 -25.08 45.43
N GLY A 97 -18.07 -25.43 44.42
CA GLY A 97 -17.77 -26.83 44.05
C GLY A 97 -18.71 -27.53 43.04
N ILE A 98 -18.37 -28.74 42.56
CA ILE A 98 -17.13 -29.52 42.78
C ILE A 98 -16.96 -30.63 41.69
N VAL A 99 -15.72 -30.79 41.18
CA VAL A 99 -15.05 -32.04 40.68
C VAL A 99 -15.63 -32.89 39.51
N SER A 100 -14.81 -32.97 38.45
CA SER A 100 -14.44 -34.09 37.54
C SER A 100 -15.41 -34.90 36.65
N ALA A 101 -15.02 -34.87 35.37
CA ALA A 101 -15.19 -35.80 34.23
C ALA A 101 -15.31 -37.32 34.44
N VAL A 102 -16.03 -37.96 33.50
CA VAL A 102 -15.86 -39.35 32.99
C VAL A 102 -16.05 -39.35 31.44
N ALA A 103 -15.58 -40.39 30.75
CA ALA A 103 -15.27 -40.41 29.31
C ALA A 103 -16.35 -40.98 28.34
N ALA A 104 -16.16 -40.66 27.05
CA ALA A 104 -16.33 -41.48 25.83
C ALA A 104 -17.64 -42.24 25.49
N GLY A 105 -18.08 -42.14 24.22
CA GLY A 105 -18.74 -43.26 23.52
C GLY A 105 -19.78 -42.95 22.41
N ALA A 106 -19.66 -43.69 21.29
CA ALA A 106 -20.72 -44.03 20.30
C ALA A 106 -21.33 -42.96 19.35
N ARG A 107 -22.10 -43.45 18.36
CA ARG A 107 -22.72 -42.74 17.21
C ARG A 107 -24.13 -43.29 16.92
N GLU A 108 -24.89 -42.52 16.14
CA GLU A 108 -26.06 -42.91 15.29
C GLU A 108 -27.39 -43.36 15.95
N GLY A 109 -28.53 -42.87 15.41
CA GLY A 109 -29.84 -43.53 15.55
C GLY A 109 -31.11 -42.66 15.77
N VAL A 110 -31.93 -42.51 14.71
CA VAL A 110 -33.41 -42.28 14.74
C VAL A 110 -33.92 -40.89 15.23
N ALA A 111 -35.18 -40.55 14.90
CA ALA A 111 -35.78 -39.21 15.04
C ALA A 111 -37.30 -39.21 15.39
N ALA A 112 -37.86 -38.01 15.64
CA ALA A 112 -39.24 -37.68 16.08
C ALA A 112 -39.56 -38.05 17.55
N VAL A 113 -40.30 -37.25 18.35
CA VAL A 113 -41.53 -36.46 18.08
C VAL A 113 -41.60 -35.12 18.86
N ALA A 114 -42.23 -34.10 18.25
CA ALA A 114 -42.89 -32.87 18.75
C ALA A 114 -42.38 -31.99 19.94
N GLN A 115 -42.22 -30.70 19.64
CA GLN A 115 -42.70 -29.49 20.39
C GLN A 115 -42.57 -29.44 21.93
N GLN A 116 -41.86 -28.47 22.54
CA GLN A 116 -42.24 -27.05 22.62
C GLN A 116 -41.07 -26.13 23.08
N ALA A 117 -41.30 -24.80 23.00
CA ALA A 117 -40.55 -23.69 23.63
C ALA A 117 -39.12 -23.35 23.14
N ASN A 118 -38.95 -22.06 22.81
CA ASN A 118 -37.72 -21.24 22.82
C ASN A 118 -36.42 -21.85 22.26
N GLY A 119 -36.10 -21.51 21.02
CA GLY A 119 -34.87 -21.96 20.37
C GLY A 119 -33.71 -20.96 20.40
N VAL A 120 -32.50 -21.51 20.51
CA VAL A 120 -31.34 -21.12 19.69
C VAL A 120 -30.82 -22.42 19.07
N ARG A 121 -30.37 -22.41 17.81
CA ARG A 121 -29.88 -23.62 17.12
C ARG A 121 -28.54 -23.34 16.44
N CYS A 122 -27.45 -23.87 16.99
CA CYS A 122 -26.10 -23.70 16.45
C CYS A 122 -25.94 -24.42 15.09
N ARG A 123 -25.08 -23.89 14.22
CA ARG A 123 -24.51 -24.61 13.07
C ARG A 123 -23.03 -24.25 12.88
N HIS A 124 -22.26 -25.30 12.60
CA HIS A 124 -20.84 -25.32 12.21
C HIS A 124 -19.79 -24.83 13.21
N VAL A 125 -19.07 -25.82 13.76
CA VAL A 125 -17.69 -25.70 14.21
C VAL A 125 -16.78 -25.77 12.98
N GLY A 126 -15.84 -24.82 12.85
CA GLY A 126 -14.74 -24.90 11.88
C GLY A 126 -13.63 -25.84 12.38
N GLY A 127 -12.95 -26.54 11.46
CA GLY A 127 -11.89 -27.48 11.82
C GLY A 127 -10.60 -26.82 12.30
N ILE A 128 -9.96 -27.41 13.32
CA ILE A 128 -8.63 -27.01 13.79
C ILE A 128 -7.57 -27.69 12.90
N GLY A 129 -6.73 -26.91 12.24
CA GLY A 129 -5.50 -27.40 11.60
C GLY A 129 -4.33 -27.39 12.59
N GLU A 130 -3.53 -28.44 12.62
CA GLU A 130 -2.35 -28.54 13.49
C GLU A 130 -1.18 -27.70 12.96
N ALA A 131 -0.56 -26.90 13.82
CA ALA A 131 0.70 -26.20 13.54
C ALA A 131 1.69 -26.42 14.69
N HIS A 132 2.81 -27.09 14.42
CA HIS A 132 3.65 -27.66 15.47
C HIS A 132 5.15 -27.41 15.26
N ARG A 133 5.63 -26.22 15.67
CA ARG A 133 6.78 -25.96 16.59
C ARG A 133 7.22 -24.50 16.53
N ARG A 134 7.75 -23.99 17.65
CA ARG A 134 8.09 -22.56 17.86
C ARG A 134 9.60 -22.33 17.96
N GLY A 135 10.04 -21.16 17.52
CA GLY A 135 11.09 -20.38 18.16
C GLY A 135 10.48 -19.05 18.61
N SER A 136 10.76 -18.60 19.84
CA SER A 136 10.11 -17.44 20.49
C SER A 136 8.59 -17.56 20.69
N ALA A 137 8.02 -16.72 21.56
CA ALA A 137 6.59 -16.76 21.89
C ALA A 137 6.06 -15.36 22.25
N GLU A 138 5.08 -14.90 21.49
CA GLU A 138 4.29 -13.71 21.82
C GLU A 138 2.95 -14.08 22.47
N ARG A 139 2.27 -13.07 23.01
CA ARG A 139 0.94 -13.19 23.60
C ARG A 139 -0.12 -13.20 22.50
N ALA A 140 -0.95 -14.24 22.45
CA ALA A 140 -2.23 -14.17 21.76
C ALA A 140 -3.26 -13.54 22.70
N GLU A 141 -3.69 -12.30 22.43
CA GLU A 141 -4.88 -11.74 23.07
C GLU A 141 -6.16 -12.22 22.34
N LEU A 142 -7.25 -12.35 23.09
CA LEU A 142 -8.48 -12.97 22.61
C LEU A 142 -9.39 -11.93 21.94
N LEU A 143 -9.36 -11.84 20.61
CA LEU A 143 -10.36 -11.11 19.84
C LEU A 143 -11.71 -11.84 19.95
N LEU A 144 -12.65 -11.23 20.68
CA LEU A 144 -14.04 -11.67 20.75
C LEU A 144 -14.87 -10.94 19.69
N ASP A 145 -15.54 -11.75 18.86
CA ASP A 145 -16.53 -11.30 17.88
C ASP A 145 -17.80 -10.75 18.58
N VAL A 146 -18.41 -9.71 18.02
CA VAL A 146 -19.53 -8.98 18.66
C VAL A 146 -20.63 -8.67 17.65
N ALA A 147 -21.63 -9.55 17.60
CA ALA A 147 -22.92 -9.30 16.98
C ALA A 147 -24.05 -9.79 17.90
N GLN A 148 -25.11 -8.98 18.06
CA GLN A 148 -26.30 -9.22 18.91
C GLN A 148 -25.97 -9.30 20.42
N PHE A 149 -26.21 -8.27 21.24
CA PHE A 149 -27.53 -7.70 21.56
C PHE A 149 -27.42 -6.28 22.14
N VAL A 150 -28.54 -5.54 22.17
CA VAL A 150 -28.64 -4.21 22.80
C VAL A 150 -28.99 -4.34 24.30
N GLY A 151 -28.14 -3.83 25.20
CA GLY A 151 -28.41 -3.77 26.64
C GLY A 151 -27.23 -3.22 27.47
N GLU A 152 -27.51 -2.49 28.55
CA GLU A 152 -26.51 -1.78 29.37
C GLU A 152 -25.53 -2.71 30.12
N ALA A 153 -24.21 -2.53 29.92
CA ALA A 153 -23.18 -3.00 30.86
C ALA A 153 -21.87 -2.20 30.74
N ARG A 154 -21.03 -2.22 31.79
CA ARG A 154 -19.73 -1.51 31.86
C ARG A 154 -18.56 -2.47 31.71
N ARG A 155 -17.46 -2.02 31.08
CA ARG A 155 -16.20 -2.79 30.97
C ARG A 155 -15.60 -3.08 32.35
N VAL A 156 -15.07 -4.29 32.52
CA VAL A 156 -14.22 -4.72 33.63
C VAL A 156 -12.87 -5.15 33.05
N HIS A 157 -11.77 -4.71 33.65
CA HIS A 157 -10.43 -5.22 33.35
C HIS A 157 -10.01 -6.22 34.44
N LEU A 158 -9.33 -7.30 34.05
CA LEU A 158 -8.66 -8.24 34.96
C LEU A 158 -7.21 -8.45 34.48
N VAL A 159 -6.34 -8.88 35.40
CA VAL A 159 -4.88 -8.80 35.28
C VAL A 159 -4.25 -10.17 35.55
N ASP A 160 -3.08 -10.40 34.93
CA ASP A 160 -2.19 -11.57 35.09
C ASP A 160 -2.08 -12.13 36.53
N VAL A 161 -2.14 -13.47 36.62
CA VAL A 161 -1.64 -14.28 37.74
C VAL A 161 -1.03 -15.56 37.17
N GLY A 162 0.19 -15.93 37.57
CA GLY A 162 0.91 -17.12 37.05
C GLY A 162 1.42 -18.05 38.15
N VAL A 163 2.61 -18.66 37.94
CA VAL A 163 3.38 -19.53 38.88
C VAL A 163 2.89 -21.01 38.94
N PRO A 164 3.76 -22.05 39.02
CA PRO A 164 5.14 -22.24 38.52
C PRO A 164 5.37 -23.56 37.70
N PRO A 165 6.50 -23.73 36.98
CA PRO A 165 6.89 -25.00 36.36
C PRO A 165 8.20 -25.62 36.90
N ARG A 166 8.25 -26.95 37.14
CA ARG A 166 9.48 -27.78 37.24
C ARG A 166 9.20 -29.29 37.41
N MET A 167 9.63 -30.15 36.48
CA MET A 167 10.55 -31.29 36.75
C MET A 167 10.77 -32.24 35.53
N VAL A 168 12.06 -32.49 35.24
CA VAL A 168 12.64 -33.72 34.63
C VAL A 168 12.22 -34.08 33.18
N ARG A 169 13.02 -34.94 32.54
CA ARG A 169 13.18 -35.09 31.08
C ARG A 169 13.69 -36.49 30.75
N HIS A 170 13.39 -36.98 29.54
CA HIS A 170 13.90 -38.20 28.88
C HIS A 170 13.38 -39.57 29.36
N LEU A 171 12.76 -40.31 28.43
CA LEU A 171 13.23 -41.63 27.99
C LEU A 171 12.65 -41.94 26.58
N GLU A 172 13.46 -42.55 25.73
CA GLU A 172 13.11 -43.18 24.43
C GLU A 172 13.42 -44.69 24.55
N PRO A 173 13.16 -45.55 23.53
CA PRO A 173 12.22 -45.48 22.40
C PRO A 173 11.25 -46.68 22.41
N ALA A 174 10.48 -46.87 21.33
CA ALA A 174 9.83 -48.16 21.01
C ALA A 174 10.09 -48.55 19.54
N ALA A 175 10.42 -49.83 19.31
CA ALA A 175 10.74 -50.36 17.99
C ALA A 175 9.56 -51.12 17.34
N VAL A 176 9.57 -51.24 16.02
CA VAL A 176 8.67 -52.12 15.25
C VAL A 176 9.52 -52.99 14.32
N GLN A 177 9.19 -54.28 14.23
CA GLN A 177 9.97 -55.26 13.45
C GLN A 177 9.65 -55.20 11.95
N VAL A 178 10.66 -55.44 11.11
CA VAL A 178 10.51 -55.55 9.65
C VAL A 178 10.43 -57.03 9.25
N THR A 179 9.23 -57.60 9.36
CA THR A 179 8.85 -58.91 8.81
C THR A 179 7.45 -58.83 8.19
N ASP A 180 7.21 -59.60 7.13
CA ASP A 180 5.91 -59.77 6.43
C ASP A 180 5.38 -58.65 5.51
N LEU A 181 6.25 -57.98 4.76
CA LEU A 181 5.87 -57.35 3.48
C LEU A 181 6.64 -57.99 2.31
N ARG A 182 5.93 -58.65 1.39
CA ARG A 182 6.52 -59.34 0.22
C ARG A 182 6.43 -58.47 -1.05
N PRO A 183 7.48 -58.39 -1.88
CA PRO A 183 7.53 -57.44 -2.99
C PRO A 183 6.84 -57.95 -4.28
N ARG A 184 5.63 -57.46 -4.56
CA ARG A 184 5.08 -57.27 -5.94
C ARG A 184 4.25 -55.98 -5.96
N HIS A 185 4.21 -55.28 -7.10
CA HIS A 185 3.60 -53.96 -7.34
C HIS A 185 4.40 -52.68 -6.98
N VAL A 186 5.74 -52.72 -6.95
CA VAL A 186 6.59 -51.50 -6.87
C VAL A 186 7.34 -51.23 -8.18
N GLU A 187 6.68 -51.45 -9.33
CA GLU A 187 7.19 -51.09 -10.66
C GLU A 187 6.07 -50.54 -11.58
N ARG A 188 5.45 -49.39 -11.22
CA ARG A 188 4.73 -48.56 -12.22
C ARG A 188 4.43 -47.09 -11.85
N ARG A 189 5.15 -46.46 -10.89
CA ARG A 189 4.88 -45.06 -10.48
C ARG A 189 6.15 -44.22 -10.18
N VAL A 190 7.23 -44.38 -10.94
CA VAL A 190 8.45 -43.54 -10.82
C VAL A 190 8.89 -43.00 -12.19
N ALA A 191 7.92 -42.55 -13.00
CA ALA A 191 8.16 -42.05 -14.36
C ALA A 191 7.25 -40.87 -14.75
N GLU A 192 6.75 -40.10 -13.77
CA GLU A 192 5.80 -39.00 -14.05
C GLU A 192 5.83 -37.87 -12.99
N TRP A 193 7.01 -37.55 -12.46
CA TRP A 193 7.22 -36.43 -11.53
C TRP A 193 8.22 -35.43 -12.12
N ARG A 194 7.71 -34.43 -12.86
CA ARG A 194 8.42 -33.15 -12.98
C ARG A 194 8.27 -32.44 -11.64
N LEU A 195 9.38 -31.93 -11.10
CA LEU A 195 9.36 -31.02 -9.96
C LEU A 195 8.72 -29.69 -10.38
N TRP A 196 7.80 -29.19 -9.56
CA TRP A 196 7.15 -27.90 -9.76
C TRP A 196 7.79 -26.89 -8.81
N GLU A 197 8.53 -25.91 -9.34
CA GLU A 197 8.96 -24.74 -8.58
C GLU A 197 7.77 -23.79 -8.44
N LEU A 198 7.16 -23.73 -7.25
CA LEU A 198 6.28 -22.65 -6.85
C LEU A 198 7.13 -21.58 -6.14
N GLY A 199 7.19 -20.40 -6.74
CA GLY A 199 7.71 -19.20 -6.10
C GLY A 199 6.55 -18.29 -5.68
N ASP A 200 6.77 -17.51 -4.63
CA ASP A 200 5.96 -16.34 -4.29
C ASP A 200 6.16 -15.22 -5.35
N GLU A 201 5.44 -14.11 -5.20
CA GLU A 201 5.56 -13.02 -6.17
C GLU A 201 6.92 -12.32 -6.10
N GLU A 202 7.43 -12.01 -4.91
CA GLU A 202 8.71 -11.31 -4.73
C GLU A 202 9.97 -12.21 -4.81
N GLY A 203 9.85 -13.43 -5.36
CA GLY A 203 10.99 -14.25 -5.79
C GLY A 203 11.85 -14.86 -4.68
N GLY A 204 11.25 -15.19 -3.53
CA GLY A 204 11.85 -15.74 -2.32
C GLY A 204 12.45 -17.15 -2.47
N ARG A 205 13.56 -17.26 -3.19
CA ARG A 205 14.38 -18.49 -3.23
C ARG A 205 15.15 -18.69 -1.93
N GLU A 206 14.65 -19.54 -1.02
CA GLU A 206 15.44 -20.03 0.12
C GLU A 206 16.64 -20.88 -0.36
N PRO A 207 17.89 -20.52 -0.03
CA PRO A 207 19.05 -21.32 -0.35
C PRO A 207 19.27 -22.41 0.72
N VAL A 208 18.75 -23.62 0.48
CA VAL A 208 18.99 -24.78 1.36
C VAL A 208 20.48 -25.14 1.36
N ALA A 209 21.20 -24.68 2.39
CA ALA A 209 22.63 -24.92 2.55
C ALA A 209 22.91 -26.36 3.02
N LEU A 210 23.22 -27.25 2.08
CA LEU A 210 23.68 -28.62 2.36
C LEU A 210 25.10 -28.61 2.97
N GLU A 211 25.19 -28.58 4.30
CA GLU A 211 26.45 -28.73 5.04
C GLU A 211 27.01 -30.17 4.87
N GLN A 212 27.89 -30.37 3.88
CA GLN A 212 28.64 -31.63 3.76
C GLN A 212 29.61 -31.80 4.94
N ARG A 213 29.22 -32.63 5.90
CA ARG A 213 30.18 -33.24 6.82
C ARG A 213 30.84 -34.43 6.15
N ARG A 214 32.17 -34.48 6.27
CA ARG A 214 32.95 -35.66 5.89
C ARG A 214 32.61 -36.81 6.85
N ASP A 215 32.24 -37.97 6.32
CA ASP A 215 33.08 -39.19 6.41
C ASP A 215 32.35 -40.43 5.86
N ARG A 216 33.07 -41.20 5.03
CA ARG A 216 32.73 -42.53 4.45
C ARG A 216 31.64 -42.56 3.36
N GLY A 217 31.85 -43.46 2.38
CA GLY A 217 30.84 -43.89 1.39
C GLY A 217 31.00 -43.26 0.01
N VAL A 218 31.62 -44.00 -0.92
CA VAL A 218 31.63 -43.63 -2.35
C VAL A 218 30.33 -44.12 -3.00
N VAL A 219 29.63 -43.23 -3.70
CA VAL A 219 28.70 -43.60 -4.78
C VAL A 219 29.18 -42.88 -6.03
N ARG A 220 29.54 -43.63 -7.07
CA ARG A 220 29.78 -43.11 -8.41
C ARG A 220 28.53 -43.28 -9.27
N LEU A 221 28.26 -42.28 -10.09
CA LEU A 221 27.47 -42.43 -11.32
C LEU A 221 28.31 -41.87 -12.45
N ASP A 222 29.11 -42.74 -13.06
CA ASP A 222 29.87 -42.42 -14.27
C ASP A 222 28.97 -42.60 -15.50
N GLY A 223 28.88 -41.56 -16.34
CA GLY A 223 28.56 -41.69 -17.77
C GLY A 223 27.09 -41.86 -18.20
N ILE A 224 26.44 -40.75 -18.57
CA ILE A 224 25.69 -40.69 -19.84
C ILE A 224 26.30 -39.59 -20.71
N VAL A 225 27.30 -40.03 -21.47
CA VAL A 225 27.80 -39.58 -22.78
C VAL A 225 27.20 -38.27 -23.34
N GLU A 226 28.06 -37.27 -23.53
CA GLU A 226 27.86 -36.19 -24.51
C GLU A 226 27.92 -36.75 -25.94
N ARG A 227 27.11 -36.20 -26.84
CA ARG A 227 27.39 -36.22 -28.28
C ARG A 227 27.20 -34.85 -28.89
N GLU A 228 28.33 -34.24 -29.21
CA GLU A 228 28.46 -33.41 -30.40
C GLU A 228 28.36 -34.35 -31.63
N ASP A 229 27.73 -33.88 -32.70
CA ASP A 229 27.89 -34.40 -34.06
C ASP A 229 28.02 -33.15 -34.96
N ASP A 230 29.25 -32.75 -35.25
CA ASP A 230 29.59 -31.55 -36.02
C ASP A 230 30.63 -31.92 -37.10
N GLU A 231 30.20 -32.05 -38.37
CA GLU A 231 31.11 -32.17 -39.50
C GLU A 231 30.82 -31.08 -40.54
N SER A 232 31.80 -30.19 -40.70
CA SER A 232 31.85 -29.20 -41.78
C SER A 232 32.76 -29.70 -42.90
N ILE A 233 32.20 -29.88 -44.10
CA ILE A 233 32.99 -30.23 -45.28
C ILE A 233 33.61 -28.96 -45.87
N GLY A 234 34.92 -28.79 -45.66
CA GLY A 234 35.72 -27.78 -46.35
C GLY A 234 36.41 -28.35 -47.59
N HIS A 235 36.43 -27.59 -48.68
CA HIS A 235 37.42 -27.79 -49.75
C HIS A 235 37.79 -26.46 -50.43
N ASP A 236 39.10 -26.20 -50.56
CA ASP A 236 39.66 -24.98 -51.19
C ASP A 236 39.74 -25.14 -52.72
N LEU A 237 39.26 -24.15 -53.47
CA LEU A 237 39.57 -23.98 -54.89
C LEU A 237 39.72 -22.50 -55.24
N ARG A 238 40.97 -22.10 -55.48
CA ARG A 238 41.35 -20.79 -56.02
C ARG A 238 41.23 -20.77 -57.55
N SER A 239 40.75 -19.67 -58.13
CA SER A 239 41.31 -19.11 -59.38
C SER A 239 40.74 -17.73 -59.70
N ALA A 240 41.47 -16.97 -60.53
CA ALA A 240 41.21 -15.56 -60.81
C ALA A 240 40.24 -15.33 -61.98
N GLY A 241 39.43 -14.26 -61.92
CA GLY A 241 38.57 -13.79 -63.01
C GLY A 241 38.51 -12.26 -63.07
N ARG A 242 38.81 -11.67 -64.24
CA ARG A 242 39.06 -10.23 -64.40
C ARG A 242 37.89 -9.48 -65.07
N CYS A 243 37.67 -8.24 -64.64
CA CYS A 243 37.30 -7.06 -65.46
C CYS A 243 36.01 -7.03 -66.30
N ALA A 244 35.67 -5.79 -66.73
CA ALA A 244 34.58 -5.36 -67.61
C ALA A 244 33.14 -5.60 -67.10
N ALA A 245 32.10 -4.77 -67.27
CA ALA A 245 31.81 -3.46 -67.89
C ALA A 245 30.59 -3.56 -68.84
N ARG A 246 29.55 -2.75 -68.53
CA ARG A 246 28.55 -2.01 -69.35
C ARG A 246 28.59 -2.11 -70.90
N PRO A 247 27.51 -1.73 -71.65
CA PRO A 247 26.13 -1.28 -71.26
C PRO A 247 24.95 -1.79 -72.14
N GLY A 248 23.73 -1.28 -71.92
CA GLY A 248 22.66 -1.12 -72.94
C GLY A 248 21.22 -1.40 -72.44
N THR A 249 20.10 -0.94 -73.03
CA THR A 249 19.67 0.36 -73.62
C THR A 249 18.20 0.24 -74.12
N GLY A 250 17.36 1.28 -74.01
CA GLY A 250 15.96 1.34 -74.51
C GLY A 250 15.00 1.90 -73.43
N GLU A 251 14.28 3.02 -73.59
CA GLU A 251 13.15 3.37 -74.50
C GLU A 251 11.82 2.66 -74.11
N ARG A 252 10.62 3.30 -74.07
CA ARG A 252 10.16 4.64 -74.54
C ARG A 252 8.79 5.03 -73.94
N ALA A 253 8.47 6.35 -73.90
CA ALA A 253 7.14 6.97 -74.17
C ALA A 253 5.90 6.65 -73.24
N ARG A 254 4.86 7.50 -73.05
CA ARG A 254 4.52 8.89 -73.49
C ARG A 254 3.28 9.50 -72.76
N GLU A 255 3.23 10.85 -72.67
CA GLU A 255 2.06 11.80 -72.81
C GLU A 255 0.74 11.60 -71.98
N ALA A 256 -0.05 12.62 -71.57
CA ALA A 256 0.00 14.10 -71.73
C ALA A 256 -0.85 14.89 -70.68
N GLU A 257 -0.41 16.11 -70.34
CA GLU A 257 -1.15 17.43 -70.28
C GLU A 257 -2.39 17.66 -69.38
N CYS A 258 -2.79 18.88 -68.92
CA CYS A 258 -2.28 20.30 -68.94
C CYS A 258 -3.06 21.13 -67.87
N GLU A 259 -2.82 22.40 -67.47
CA GLU A 259 -1.72 23.41 -67.58
C GLU A 259 -1.68 24.17 -66.19
N GLN A 260 -1.60 25.50 -65.89
CA GLN A 260 -1.54 26.81 -66.56
C GLN A 260 -0.39 27.72 -66.02
N HIS A 261 0.12 28.63 -66.88
CA HIS A 261 0.60 30.03 -66.67
C HIS A 261 0.84 30.59 -65.23
N GLY A 262 1.92 31.37 -64.94
CA GLY A 262 3.13 31.67 -65.72
C GLY A 262 3.87 33.00 -65.39
N ARG A 263 5.20 33.04 -65.66
CA ARG A 263 6.12 34.22 -65.77
C ARG A 263 6.45 35.00 -64.47
N SER A 264 7.66 35.55 -64.25
CA SER A 264 8.95 35.52 -65.00
C SER A 264 10.15 35.99 -64.15
N ARG A 265 11.38 35.50 -64.46
CA ARG A 265 12.71 36.17 -64.57
C ARG A 265 13.12 37.31 -63.58
N ASP A 266 14.39 37.49 -63.19
CA ASP A 266 15.66 37.13 -63.86
C ASP A 266 16.89 36.98 -62.91
N HIS A 267 18.03 36.53 -63.47
CA HIS A 267 19.46 36.73 -63.11
C HIS A 267 19.87 37.22 -61.68
N GLY A 268 20.98 36.79 -61.05
CA GLY A 268 22.11 35.91 -61.44
C GLY A 268 23.43 36.35 -60.74
N GLY A 269 24.44 35.47 -60.65
CA GLY A 269 25.82 35.83 -60.22
C GLY A 269 26.37 35.16 -58.95
N GLN A 270 27.71 35.04 -58.87
CA GLN A 270 28.47 34.45 -57.75
C GLN A 270 29.44 35.48 -57.14
N SER A 271 29.89 35.27 -55.88
CA SER A 271 31.33 35.27 -55.47
C SER A 271 31.53 35.39 -53.94
N ARG A 272 32.81 35.39 -53.48
CA ARG A 272 33.26 35.40 -52.07
C ARG A 272 34.28 36.53 -51.81
N ALA A 273 34.14 37.28 -50.71
CA ALA A 273 35.20 37.93 -49.90
C ALA A 273 34.55 38.60 -48.66
N SER A 274 35.04 38.66 -47.41
CA SER A 274 36.34 38.48 -46.72
C SER A 274 37.14 39.77 -46.40
N PHE A 275 37.74 39.83 -45.19
CA PHE A 275 38.57 40.92 -44.59
C PHE A 275 37.83 42.26 -44.24
N ALA A 276 38.25 43.09 -43.26
CA ALA A 276 39.14 42.93 -42.08
C ALA A 276 38.99 44.10 -41.04
N ARG A 277 39.81 44.09 -39.97
CA ARG A 277 39.72 44.95 -38.75
C ARG A 277 40.63 46.21 -38.73
N ARG A 278 40.20 47.28 -38.04
CA ARG A 278 40.96 48.24 -37.15
C ARG A 278 39.92 49.21 -36.50
N ARG A 279 39.84 49.46 -35.18
CA ARG A 279 40.71 50.25 -34.23
C ARG A 279 40.74 51.75 -34.60
N VAL A 280 40.49 52.77 -33.73
CA VAL A 280 40.83 52.99 -32.29
C VAL A 280 39.85 53.95 -31.53
N ARG A 281 39.60 53.69 -30.22
CA ARG A 281 39.14 54.53 -29.05
C ARG A 281 38.36 55.87 -29.20
N ALA A 282 37.33 56.00 -28.35
CA ALA A 282 37.15 57.07 -27.33
C ALA A 282 36.37 56.51 -26.10
N LEU A 283 36.30 57.22 -24.96
CA LEU A 283 35.66 56.74 -23.69
C LEU A 283 34.44 57.61 -23.28
N LEU A 284 33.38 56.99 -22.73
CA LEU A 284 33.05 57.06 -21.28
C LEU A 284 31.76 56.28 -20.90
N ALA A 285 31.70 55.86 -19.63
CA ALA A 285 30.54 55.47 -18.82
C ALA A 285 29.39 54.62 -19.42
N ALA A 286 29.33 53.34 -19.03
CA ALA A 286 28.10 52.56 -18.97
C ALA A 286 28.15 51.57 -17.78
N VAL A 287 27.08 51.51 -16.97
CA VAL A 287 26.94 50.54 -15.87
C VAL A 287 26.47 49.21 -16.45
N GLY A 288 27.08 48.10 -16.04
CA GLY A 288 26.77 46.78 -16.57
C GLY A 288 25.57 46.13 -15.88
N THR A 289 24.55 45.78 -16.67
CA THR A 289 23.51 44.81 -16.28
C THR A 289 23.66 43.58 -17.16
N VAL A 290 24.00 42.44 -16.57
CA VAL A 290 24.05 41.16 -17.28
C VAL A 290 22.63 40.65 -17.49
N LEU A 291 22.17 40.54 -18.73
CA LEU A 291 20.91 39.85 -19.03
C LEU A 291 21.11 38.34 -18.82
N THR A 292 20.40 37.78 -17.84
CA THR A 292 20.10 36.35 -17.79
C THR A 292 18.96 36.05 -18.78
N LEU A 293 19.23 35.21 -19.78
CA LEU A 293 18.19 34.68 -20.66
C LEU A 293 17.37 33.63 -19.90
N ALA A 294 16.21 34.04 -19.38
CA ALA A 294 15.22 33.11 -18.86
C ALA A 294 14.54 32.35 -20.01
N PRO A 295 14.31 31.03 -19.90
CA PRO A 295 13.57 30.28 -20.90
C PRO A 295 12.10 30.72 -20.93
N ALA A 296 11.53 30.83 -22.13
CA ALA A 296 10.15 31.28 -22.30
C ALA A 296 9.14 30.24 -21.81
N ALA A 297 8.58 30.47 -20.62
CA ALA A 297 7.42 29.74 -20.13
C ALA A 297 6.27 29.89 -21.14
N HIS A 298 5.76 28.78 -21.64
CA HIS A 298 4.60 28.77 -22.54
C HIS A 298 3.34 29.11 -21.72
N GLY A 299 3.00 30.40 -21.68
CA GLY A 299 1.80 30.88 -21.03
C GLY A 299 0.55 30.29 -21.69
N GLN A 300 -0.05 29.28 -21.06
CA GLN A 300 -1.42 28.89 -21.37
C GLN A 300 -2.32 30.12 -21.19
N SER A 301 -3.18 30.37 -22.18
CA SER A 301 -4.11 31.50 -22.12
C SER A 301 -5.14 31.25 -21.02
N ASN A 302 -4.95 31.90 -19.86
CA ASN A 302 -5.96 31.98 -18.82
C ASN A 302 -7.18 32.75 -19.34
N GLN A 303 -8.09 32.06 -20.02
CA GLN A 303 -9.48 32.46 -20.05
C GLN A 303 -9.97 32.42 -18.61
N THR A 304 -10.25 33.59 -18.04
CA THR A 304 -10.77 33.72 -16.68
C THR A 304 -12.19 33.17 -16.63
N ALA A 305 -12.31 31.86 -16.40
CA ALA A 305 -13.57 31.24 -16.05
C ALA A 305 -14.16 31.96 -14.84
N SER A 306 -15.48 32.19 -14.86
CA SER A 306 -16.20 32.74 -13.72
C SER A 306 -15.88 31.93 -12.45
N PRO A 307 -15.71 32.57 -11.28
CA PRO A 307 -15.39 31.86 -10.05
C PRO A 307 -16.47 30.82 -9.75
N ARG A 308 -16.07 29.53 -9.74
CA ARG A 308 -16.97 28.41 -9.43
C ARG A 308 -17.47 28.54 -7.99
N SER A 309 -18.71 28.13 -7.76
CA SER A 309 -19.29 28.03 -6.43
C SER A 309 -18.59 26.96 -5.59
N ILE A 310 -18.65 27.11 -4.26
CA ILE A 310 -18.26 26.03 -3.33
C ILE A 310 -19.16 24.79 -3.47
N LEU A 311 -20.31 24.93 -4.13
CA LEU A 311 -21.26 23.86 -4.43
C LEU A 311 -20.97 23.13 -5.76
N ASP A 312 -20.17 23.72 -6.64
CA ASP A 312 -19.91 23.14 -7.96
C ASP A 312 -18.89 22.00 -7.85
N TRP A 313 -19.20 20.84 -8.44
CA TRP A 313 -18.18 19.78 -8.59
C TRP A 313 -17.02 20.27 -9.46
N PRO A 314 -15.76 19.99 -9.06
CA PRO A 314 -14.60 20.18 -9.93
C PRO A 314 -14.75 19.44 -11.27
N ALA A 315 -14.09 19.95 -12.31
CA ALA A 315 -14.20 19.38 -13.64
C ALA A 315 -13.62 17.97 -13.68
N VAL A 316 -14.44 17.00 -14.10
CA VAL A 316 -13.96 15.63 -14.34
C VAL A 316 -13.05 15.65 -15.57
N THR A 317 -11.81 15.21 -15.40
CA THR A 317 -10.81 15.04 -16.45
C THR A 317 -10.57 13.55 -16.69
N ARG A 318 -9.83 13.19 -17.74
CA ARG A 318 -9.39 11.80 -17.93
C ARG A 318 -8.43 11.34 -16.83
N GLU A 319 -7.63 12.26 -16.27
CA GLU A 319 -6.80 11.99 -15.10
C GLU A 319 -7.64 11.87 -13.82
N SER A 320 -8.82 12.50 -13.71
CA SER A 320 -9.67 12.34 -12.53
C SER A 320 -10.65 11.16 -12.62
N LYS A 321 -10.89 10.56 -13.80
CA LYS A 321 -11.53 9.24 -13.91
C LYS A 321 -10.58 8.13 -13.36
N PRO A 322 -11.07 6.95 -12.93
CA PRO A 322 -10.22 5.78 -12.68
C PRO A 322 -9.54 5.27 -13.96
N TRP A 323 -8.41 4.57 -13.82
CA TRP A 323 -7.67 3.91 -14.89
C TRP A 323 -7.64 2.39 -14.63
N THR A 324 -7.19 1.58 -15.61
CA THR A 324 -7.04 0.12 -15.43
C THR A 324 -5.74 -0.39 -16.07
N ARG A 325 -5.06 -1.33 -15.40
CA ARG A 325 -3.98 -2.12 -15.99
C ARG A 325 -4.62 -3.16 -16.92
N TRP A 326 -4.34 -3.02 -18.21
CA TRP A 326 -4.98 -3.73 -19.30
C TRP A 326 -4.08 -4.87 -19.78
N TRP A 327 -4.30 -6.06 -19.24
CA TRP A 327 -3.42 -7.21 -19.45
C TRP A 327 -3.57 -7.79 -20.85
N TRP A 328 -2.50 -7.70 -21.65
CA TRP A 328 -2.46 -8.18 -23.04
C TRP A 328 -1.76 -9.54 -23.11
N LEU A 329 -2.55 -10.62 -23.00
CA LEU A 329 -2.02 -11.99 -23.05
C LEU A 329 -1.45 -12.29 -24.45
N GLY A 330 -0.14 -12.58 -24.51
CA GLY A 330 0.59 -12.88 -25.73
C GLY A 330 0.68 -11.71 -26.73
N SER A 331 0.25 -10.50 -26.32
CA SER A 331 -0.16 -9.41 -27.22
C SER A 331 -1.09 -9.89 -28.36
N ALA A 332 -1.97 -10.85 -28.09
CA ALA A 332 -2.86 -11.49 -29.07
C ALA A 332 -4.07 -10.60 -29.43
N VAL A 333 -3.78 -9.42 -29.97
CA VAL A 333 -4.74 -8.32 -30.19
C VAL A 333 -4.92 -7.98 -31.66
N ASP A 334 -6.12 -7.54 -32.02
CA ASP A 334 -6.47 -7.02 -33.34
C ASP A 334 -7.27 -5.71 -33.23
N GLU A 335 -7.19 -4.89 -34.25
CA GLU A 335 -7.77 -3.54 -34.29
C GLU A 335 -9.28 -3.52 -34.01
N PRO A 336 -10.14 -4.38 -34.62
CA PRO A 336 -11.56 -4.48 -34.25
C PRO A 336 -11.82 -4.80 -32.77
N ASN A 337 -11.07 -5.73 -32.18
CA ASN A 337 -11.20 -6.05 -30.76
C ASN A 337 -10.69 -4.91 -29.87
N LEU A 338 -9.55 -4.27 -30.21
CA LEU A 338 -9.03 -3.11 -29.49
C LEU A 338 -10.05 -1.95 -29.48
N THR A 339 -10.68 -1.64 -30.61
CA THR A 339 -11.73 -0.61 -30.69
C THR A 339 -12.94 -0.94 -29.83
N ARG A 340 -13.40 -2.20 -29.80
CA ARG A 340 -14.50 -2.60 -28.91
C ARG A 340 -14.12 -2.46 -27.44
N GLU A 341 -13.00 -3.04 -27.02
CA GLU A 341 -12.60 -3.03 -25.61
C GLU A 341 -12.40 -1.60 -25.10
N ILE A 342 -11.69 -0.73 -25.84
CA ILE A 342 -11.51 0.67 -25.46
C ILE A 342 -12.87 1.40 -25.39
N ALA A 343 -13.80 1.13 -26.30
CA ALA A 343 -15.16 1.67 -26.23
C ALA A 343 -15.95 1.17 -25.00
N THR A 344 -15.76 -0.08 -24.61
CA THR A 344 -16.36 -0.67 -23.39
C THR A 344 -15.78 -0.05 -22.12
N LEU A 345 -14.46 0.20 -22.08
CA LEU A 345 -13.78 0.86 -20.97
C LEU A 345 -14.21 2.34 -20.81
N ASP A 346 -14.27 3.09 -21.90
CA ASP A 346 -14.75 4.48 -21.90
C ASP A 346 -16.21 4.56 -21.40
N SER A 347 -17.07 3.67 -21.92
CA SER A 347 -18.49 3.55 -21.52
C SER A 347 -18.65 3.16 -20.04
N ALA A 348 -17.72 2.37 -19.49
CA ALA A 348 -17.67 2.06 -18.07
C ALA A 348 -17.12 3.20 -17.20
N GLY A 349 -16.65 4.30 -17.80
CA GLY A 349 -16.19 5.49 -17.09
C GLY A 349 -14.67 5.55 -16.85
N PHE A 350 -13.87 4.70 -17.47
CA PHE A 350 -12.40 4.75 -17.36
C PHE A 350 -11.80 5.94 -18.12
N GLY A 351 -10.71 6.50 -17.59
CA GLY A 351 -9.98 7.64 -18.14
C GLY A 351 -8.75 7.26 -18.96
N GLY A 352 -8.31 6.02 -18.87
CA GLY A 352 -7.17 5.51 -19.60
C GLY A 352 -6.86 4.07 -19.25
N VAL A 353 -5.89 3.55 -19.97
CA VAL A 353 -5.38 2.17 -19.85
C VAL A 353 -3.88 2.20 -19.70
N GLU A 354 -3.33 1.23 -18.98
CA GLU A 354 -1.92 0.88 -19.01
C GLU A 354 -1.77 -0.46 -19.76
N VAL A 355 -1.04 -0.50 -20.87
CA VAL A 355 -0.95 -1.72 -21.69
C VAL A 355 0.21 -2.61 -21.22
N THR A 356 -0.10 -3.59 -20.38
CA THR A 356 0.91 -4.47 -19.78
C THR A 356 0.88 -5.85 -20.45
N VAL A 357 1.92 -6.13 -21.25
CA VAL A 357 1.97 -7.24 -22.20
C VAL A 357 2.65 -8.47 -21.60
N ILE A 358 1.90 -9.57 -21.46
CA ILE A 358 2.29 -10.76 -20.67
C ILE A 358 2.23 -12.05 -21.49
N TYR A 359 2.51 -13.19 -20.86
CA TYR A 359 2.37 -14.55 -21.42
C TYR A 359 1.02 -14.78 -22.15
N GLY A 360 0.99 -15.75 -23.06
CA GLY A 360 -0.15 -16.02 -23.93
C GLY A 360 -1.30 -16.85 -23.33
N ALA A 361 -2.45 -16.82 -24.00
CA ALA A 361 -3.58 -17.71 -23.77
C ALA A 361 -3.51 -18.95 -24.70
N LYS A 362 -3.55 -20.14 -24.10
CA LYS A 362 -3.49 -21.45 -24.78
C LYS A 362 -4.54 -21.54 -25.90
N GLY A 363 -4.10 -21.87 -27.10
CA GLY A 363 -4.94 -21.95 -28.31
C GLY A 363 -5.01 -20.64 -29.11
N ALA A 364 -4.48 -19.53 -28.60
CA ALA A 364 -4.28 -18.29 -29.34
C ALA A 364 -2.84 -18.14 -29.86
N ASP A 365 -2.01 -19.18 -29.75
CA ASP A 365 -0.57 -19.15 -30.03
C ASP A 365 -0.23 -18.79 -31.50
N SER A 366 -1.16 -19.03 -32.42
CA SER A 366 -1.07 -18.65 -33.85
C SER A 366 -1.32 -17.16 -34.13
N VAL A 367 -1.80 -16.40 -33.15
CA VAL A 367 -2.09 -14.95 -33.25
C VAL A 367 -1.34 -14.10 -32.22
N TYR A 368 -0.32 -14.68 -31.55
CA TYR A 368 0.60 -13.93 -30.71
C TYR A 368 1.40 -12.90 -31.53
N ILE A 369 1.61 -11.71 -30.96
CA ILE A 369 2.40 -10.64 -31.56
C ILE A 369 3.66 -10.47 -30.70
N PRO A 370 4.84 -10.94 -31.13
CA PRO A 370 6.03 -10.87 -30.28
C PRO A 370 6.44 -9.43 -29.96
N TYR A 371 6.86 -9.22 -28.72
CA TYR A 371 7.22 -7.93 -28.14
C TYR A 371 8.27 -7.18 -28.99
N LEU A 372 8.10 -5.86 -29.13
CA LEU A 372 8.95 -4.96 -29.93
C LEU A 372 9.15 -5.35 -31.42
N THR A 373 8.32 -6.23 -31.98
CA THR A 373 8.20 -6.39 -33.44
C THR A 373 7.49 -5.18 -34.07
N PRO A 374 7.66 -4.91 -35.39
CA PRO A 374 6.93 -3.83 -36.05
C PRO A 374 5.41 -3.92 -35.88
N ARG A 375 4.84 -5.14 -35.94
CA ARG A 375 3.41 -5.38 -35.69
C ARG A 375 3.00 -5.02 -34.27
N TRP A 376 3.84 -5.29 -33.26
CA TRP A 376 3.61 -4.87 -31.87
C TRP A 376 3.56 -3.34 -31.73
N VAL A 377 4.56 -2.67 -32.33
CA VAL A 377 4.69 -1.20 -32.36
C VAL A 377 3.47 -0.56 -33.03
N ASP A 378 2.90 -1.20 -34.06
CA ASP A 378 1.67 -0.73 -34.72
C ASP A 378 0.40 -0.92 -33.89
N VAL A 379 0.18 -2.08 -33.24
CA VAL A 379 -1.05 -2.27 -32.44
C VAL A 379 -1.08 -1.42 -31.17
N VAL A 380 0.07 -1.15 -30.55
CA VAL A 380 0.17 -0.19 -29.43
C VAL A 380 -0.11 1.24 -29.92
N ARG A 381 0.42 1.64 -31.07
CA ARG A 381 0.11 2.94 -31.72
C ARG A 381 -1.38 3.05 -32.06
N TYR A 382 -2.01 1.98 -32.52
CA TYR A 382 -3.45 1.93 -32.79
C TYR A 382 -4.28 2.10 -31.52
N ALA A 383 -3.97 1.34 -30.46
CA ALA A 383 -4.64 1.45 -29.16
C ALA A 383 -4.52 2.86 -28.56
N ALA A 384 -3.34 3.48 -28.62
CA ALA A 384 -3.13 4.86 -28.18
C ALA A 384 -3.95 5.87 -28.99
N THR A 385 -4.07 5.65 -30.31
CA THR A 385 -4.86 6.50 -31.21
C THR A 385 -6.36 6.40 -30.91
N GLU A 386 -6.90 5.20 -30.72
CA GLU A 386 -8.34 5.01 -30.43
C GLU A 386 -8.71 5.43 -29.00
N ALA A 387 -7.82 5.24 -28.02
CA ALA A 387 -7.96 5.84 -26.69
C ALA A 387 -7.99 7.38 -26.78
N GLY A 388 -7.05 7.97 -27.53
CA GLY A 388 -7.00 9.42 -27.76
C GLY A 388 -8.25 9.98 -28.45
N ARG A 389 -8.83 9.24 -29.41
CA ARG A 389 -10.11 9.59 -30.08
C ARG A 389 -11.30 9.67 -29.12
N ARG A 390 -11.22 9.04 -27.95
CA ARG A 390 -12.22 9.05 -26.87
C ARG A 390 -11.87 10.00 -25.72
N GLY A 391 -10.77 10.73 -25.83
CA GLY A 391 -10.25 11.56 -24.75
C GLY A 391 -9.65 10.77 -23.59
N MET A 392 -9.45 9.45 -23.74
CA MET A 392 -8.69 8.64 -22.80
C MET A 392 -7.19 8.90 -22.94
N GLY A 393 -6.39 8.39 -22.00
CA GLY A 393 -4.94 8.26 -22.16
C GLY A 393 -4.49 6.80 -22.25
N LEU A 394 -3.25 6.59 -22.68
CA LEU A 394 -2.58 5.29 -22.65
C LEU A 394 -1.21 5.44 -21.98
N ASP A 395 -0.97 4.61 -20.98
CA ASP A 395 0.33 4.42 -20.33
C ASP A 395 0.95 3.08 -20.76
N LEU A 396 2.25 2.93 -20.59
CA LEU A 396 3.00 1.76 -21.07
C LEU A 396 4.22 1.46 -20.19
N PRO A 397 4.36 0.27 -19.58
CA PRO A 397 5.63 -0.13 -18.97
C PRO A 397 6.75 -0.21 -20.00
N GLN A 398 7.98 0.14 -19.62
CA GLN A 398 9.16 0.06 -20.50
C GLN A 398 9.70 -1.38 -20.63
N GLY A 399 8.81 -2.38 -20.61
CA GLY A 399 9.12 -3.80 -20.55
C GLY A 399 7.94 -4.67 -21.01
N SER A 400 8.11 -5.98 -20.89
CA SER A 400 7.03 -6.96 -21.02
C SER A 400 6.88 -7.67 -19.69
N GLY A 401 5.65 -7.93 -19.24
CA GLY A 401 5.42 -8.27 -17.84
C GLY A 401 6.05 -7.21 -16.93
N TRP A 402 6.77 -7.66 -15.90
CA TRP A 402 7.46 -6.78 -14.97
C TRP A 402 8.88 -7.23 -14.67
N ARG A 403 9.67 -6.29 -14.13
CA ARG A 403 11.13 -6.15 -14.29
C ARG A 403 11.50 -5.82 -15.74
N ILE A 404 12.20 -4.72 -15.95
CA ILE A 404 12.65 -4.28 -17.28
C ILE A 404 13.74 -5.23 -17.81
N GLY A 405 13.62 -5.66 -19.07
CA GLY A 405 14.57 -6.59 -19.68
C GLY A 405 14.09 -7.20 -20.99
N GLY A 406 14.73 -8.33 -21.37
CA GLY A 406 14.36 -9.12 -22.55
C GLY A 406 15.56 -9.76 -23.26
N PRO A 407 15.36 -10.37 -24.44
CA PRO A 407 16.39 -11.19 -25.11
C PRO A 407 17.57 -10.38 -25.67
N SER A 408 17.49 -9.05 -25.69
CA SER A 408 18.62 -8.18 -26.05
C SER A 408 19.62 -7.94 -24.91
N VAL A 409 19.23 -8.22 -23.66
CA VAL A 409 20.05 -7.94 -22.48
C VAL A 409 21.21 -8.92 -22.40
N GLN A 410 22.44 -8.40 -22.48
CA GLN A 410 23.65 -9.21 -22.42
C GLN A 410 23.98 -9.61 -20.97
N PRO A 411 24.71 -10.72 -20.71
CA PRO A 411 25.06 -11.14 -19.34
C PRO A 411 25.86 -10.12 -18.50
N ALA A 412 26.49 -9.13 -19.15
CA ALA A 412 27.17 -8.00 -18.50
C ALA A 412 26.24 -6.82 -18.16
N ASP A 413 25.09 -6.71 -18.84
CA ASP A 413 24.04 -5.70 -18.64
C ASP A 413 22.86 -6.22 -17.79
N ALA A 414 22.80 -7.55 -17.61
CA ALA A 414 21.80 -8.23 -16.82
C ALA A 414 22.02 -8.00 -15.31
N ASN A 415 20.95 -8.09 -14.53
CA ASN A 415 20.95 -7.87 -13.08
C ASN A 415 22.05 -8.66 -12.33
N GLN A 416 22.89 -7.99 -11.54
CA GLN A 416 24.06 -8.62 -10.90
C GLN A 416 23.88 -8.80 -9.37
N SER A 417 24.35 -9.93 -8.82
CA SER A 417 24.50 -10.14 -7.36
C SER A 417 25.97 -10.08 -6.94
N LEU A 418 26.27 -9.50 -5.78
CA LEU A 418 27.61 -9.52 -5.20
C LEU A 418 27.83 -10.78 -4.35
N ALA A 419 28.90 -11.53 -4.61
CA ALA A 419 29.33 -12.63 -3.77
C ALA A 419 30.71 -12.34 -3.14
N VAL A 420 30.76 -12.26 -1.81
CA VAL A 420 32.03 -12.25 -1.06
C VAL A 420 32.33 -13.68 -0.59
N THR A 421 33.42 -14.25 -1.07
CA THR A 421 33.89 -15.60 -0.68
C THR A 421 35.19 -15.50 0.10
N VAL A 422 35.44 -16.48 0.97
CA VAL A 422 36.52 -16.43 1.97
C VAL A 422 37.35 -17.71 1.91
N ASP A 423 38.64 -17.57 1.61
CA ASP A 423 39.63 -18.65 1.58
C ASP A 423 40.65 -18.48 2.72
N THR A 424 41.31 -19.57 3.14
CA THR A 424 42.37 -19.53 4.17
C THR A 424 43.69 -20.07 3.62
N VAL A 425 44.77 -19.30 3.80
CA VAL A 425 46.09 -19.54 3.20
C VAL A 425 47.18 -19.53 4.27
N ARG A 426 48.16 -20.43 4.17
CA ARG A 426 49.37 -20.42 5.00
C ARG A 426 50.50 -19.70 4.26
N GLY A 427 51.29 -18.91 4.97
CA GLY A 427 52.45 -18.21 4.40
C GLY A 427 53.45 -19.16 3.73
N GLY A 428 54.12 -18.67 2.69
CA GLY A 428 54.98 -19.49 1.83
C GLY A 428 54.21 -20.43 0.91
N LYS A 429 52.93 -20.17 0.66
CA LYS A 429 52.11 -20.85 -0.36
C LYS A 429 51.54 -19.85 -1.35
N ARG A 430 51.52 -20.26 -2.62
CA ARG A 430 50.77 -19.60 -3.68
C ARG A 430 49.28 -19.91 -3.50
N TRP A 431 48.49 -18.87 -3.35
CA TRP A 431 47.03 -18.90 -3.49
C TRP A 431 46.66 -18.71 -4.96
N GLN A 432 45.59 -19.37 -5.38
CA GLN A 432 45.03 -19.26 -6.72
C GLN A 432 43.50 -19.36 -6.64
N ARG A 433 42.79 -18.50 -7.36
CA ARG A 433 41.33 -18.50 -7.44
C ARG A 433 40.86 -18.27 -8.86
N ASP A 434 40.19 -19.27 -9.42
CA ASP A 434 39.43 -19.13 -10.65
C ASP A 434 38.22 -18.19 -10.41
N PRO A 435 37.87 -17.30 -11.36
CA PRO A 435 36.68 -16.46 -11.25
C PRO A 435 35.35 -17.23 -11.20
N ALA A 436 35.31 -18.48 -11.70
CA ALA A 436 34.15 -19.37 -11.67
C ALA A 436 32.86 -18.72 -12.22
N GLY A 437 32.96 -18.10 -13.40
CA GLY A 437 31.85 -17.41 -14.07
C GLY A 437 31.45 -16.07 -13.45
N ARG A 438 32.30 -15.47 -12.61
CA ARG A 438 32.12 -14.14 -12.02
C ARG A 438 33.12 -13.15 -12.61
N ARG A 439 32.77 -11.86 -12.63
CA ARG A 439 33.78 -10.80 -12.60
C ARG A 439 34.36 -10.77 -11.18
N ILE A 440 35.68 -10.67 -11.03
CA ILE A 440 36.30 -10.38 -9.73
C ILE A 440 36.44 -8.88 -9.62
N ASP A 441 35.80 -8.27 -8.62
CA ASP A 441 35.75 -6.82 -8.47
C ASP A 441 36.79 -6.33 -7.44
N ALA A 442 37.05 -7.11 -6.39
CA ALA A 442 38.06 -6.79 -5.36
C ALA A 442 38.59 -8.04 -4.64
N ILE A 443 39.85 -8.00 -4.19
CA ILE A 443 40.47 -9.04 -3.36
C ILE A 443 41.31 -8.40 -2.25
N VAL A 444 41.10 -8.82 -1.01
CA VAL A 444 41.92 -8.43 0.16
C VAL A 444 42.28 -9.64 1.01
N ALA A 445 43.57 -9.80 1.29
CA ALA A 445 44.09 -10.73 2.27
C ALA A 445 44.31 -10.03 3.63
N VAL A 446 43.87 -10.66 4.71
CA VAL A 446 44.07 -10.19 6.09
C VAL A 446 44.76 -11.29 6.90
N SER A 447 45.85 -10.98 7.59
CA SER A 447 46.57 -11.93 8.45
C SER A 447 45.97 -12.03 9.85
N ASP A 448 46.33 -13.09 10.58
CA ASP A 448 45.99 -13.25 12.01
C ASP A 448 46.43 -12.07 12.89
N ASP A 449 47.50 -11.37 12.51
CA ASP A 449 48.04 -10.19 13.20
C ASP A 449 47.51 -8.85 12.64
N GLY A 450 46.48 -8.89 11.79
CA GLY A 450 45.75 -7.72 11.31
C GLY A 450 46.40 -6.94 10.16
N ARG A 451 47.55 -7.38 9.63
CA ARG A 451 48.13 -6.82 8.40
C ARG A 451 47.18 -7.10 7.22
N ARG A 452 47.06 -6.13 6.32
CA ARG A 452 46.16 -6.18 5.16
C ARG A 452 46.97 -6.04 3.87
N VAL A 453 46.63 -6.83 2.86
CA VAL A 453 47.23 -6.79 1.51
C VAL A 453 46.10 -6.82 0.48
N ARG A 454 45.99 -5.75 -0.32
CA ARG A 454 45.14 -5.76 -1.52
C ARG A 454 45.82 -6.58 -2.61
N ILE A 455 45.05 -7.45 -3.26
CA ILE A 455 45.51 -8.26 -4.39
C ILE A 455 44.78 -7.72 -5.64
N PRO A 456 45.47 -7.31 -6.71
CA PRO A 456 44.81 -6.82 -7.92
C PRO A 456 43.86 -7.89 -8.50
N PRO A 457 42.63 -7.52 -8.90
CA PRO A 457 41.77 -8.40 -9.67
C PRO A 457 42.44 -8.85 -10.98
N PRO A 458 42.26 -10.11 -11.42
CA PRO A 458 42.81 -10.59 -12.67
C PRO A 458 42.10 -9.97 -13.86
N VAL A 459 42.85 -9.47 -14.85
CA VAL A 459 42.29 -9.02 -16.14
C VAL A 459 41.74 -10.20 -16.95
N SER A 460 42.34 -11.38 -16.80
CA SER A 460 41.87 -12.65 -17.38
C SER A 460 42.43 -13.84 -16.59
N GLY A 461 41.71 -14.97 -16.59
CA GLY A 461 42.12 -16.19 -15.90
C GLY A 461 42.08 -16.08 -14.37
N ALA A 462 42.80 -16.99 -13.70
CA ALA A 462 42.78 -17.09 -12.24
C ALA A 462 43.61 -15.99 -11.56
N ALA A 463 43.07 -15.39 -10.49
CA ALA A 463 43.83 -14.56 -9.57
C ALA A 463 44.89 -15.42 -8.89
N THR A 464 46.14 -14.95 -8.78
CA THR A 464 47.17 -15.65 -7.99
C THR A 464 48.00 -14.69 -7.14
N TRP A 465 48.40 -15.15 -5.96
CA TRP A 465 49.16 -14.36 -4.98
C TRP A 465 50.04 -15.28 -4.14
N GLU A 466 51.22 -14.81 -3.71
CA GLU A 466 52.07 -15.55 -2.79
C GLU A 466 51.94 -14.99 -1.37
N ALA A 467 51.43 -15.80 -0.44
CA ALA A 467 51.15 -15.35 0.91
C ALA A 467 52.45 -15.15 1.72
N PRO A 468 52.70 -13.96 2.31
CA PRO A 468 53.83 -13.73 3.20
C PRO A 468 53.76 -14.58 4.48
N ALA A 469 54.84 -14.62 5.27
CA ALA A 469 54.87 -15.38 6.52
C ALA A 469 53.72 -15.00 7.49
N GLY A 470 53.03 -16.03 7.99
CA GLY A 470 51.82 -15.96 8.82
C GLY A 470 50.74 -16.93 8.38
N ARG A 471 49.51 -16.74 8.88
CA ARG A 471 48.26 -17.30 8.32
C ARG A 471 47.42 -16.12 7.83
N TRP A 472 46.77 -16.31 6.68
CA TRP A 472 45.98 -15.29 5.99
C TRP A 472 44.59 -15.80 5.67
N THR A 473 43.62 -14.89 5.74
CA THR A 473 42.25 -15.06 5.26
C THR A 473 42.09 -14.17 4.04
N VAL A 474 41.79 -14.74 2.87
CA VAL A 474 41.64 -14.02 1.61
C VAL A 474 40.16 -13.86 1.29
N TYR A 475 39.70 -12.62 1.26
CA TYR A 475 38.35 -12.22 0.91
C TYR A 475 38.32 -11.85 -0.58
N VAL A 476 37.44 -12.49 -1.33
CA VAL A 476 37.25 -12.28 -2.78
C VAL A 476 35.83 -11.82 -3.02
N ALA A 477 35.67 -10.58 -3.47
CA ALA A 477 34.42 -10.06 -3.99
C ALA A 477 34.34 -10.29 -5.50
N GLY A 478 33.23 -10.88 -5.95
CA GLY A 478 32.94 -11.01 -7.36
C GLY A 478 31.45 -11.01 -7.66
N THR A 479 31.08 -10.29 -8.71
CA THR A 479 29.73 -10.13 -9.23
C THR A 479 29.45 -11.11 -10.37
N ARG A 480 28.18 -11.51 -10.49
CA ARG A 480 27.65 -12.28 -11.62
C ARG A 480 26.17 -12.00 -11.80
N PHE A 481 25.62 -12.39 -12.94
CA PHE A 481 24.17 -12.44 -13.16
C PHE A 481 23.44 -13.15 -12.00
N SER A 482 22.40 -12.51 -11.45
CA SER A 482 21.60 -13.01 -10.33
C SER A 482 20.79 -14.26 -10.69
N GLY A 483 20.41 -14.38 -11.97
CA GLY A 483 19.40 -15.32 -12.44
C GLY A 483 18.04 -14.67 -12.69
N ASP A 484 17.87 -13.37 -12.38
CA ASP A 484 16.64 -12.65 -12.62
C ASP A 484 16.38 -12.46 -14.11
N ASN A 485 15.29 -13.06 -14.56
CA ASN A 485 14.72 -12.83 -15.88
C ASN A 485 13.52 -11.88 -15.74
N VAL A 486 13.07 -11.35 -16.88
CA VAL A 486 11.76 -10.69 -16.99
C VAL A 486 10.67 -11.63 -16.46
N LYS A 487 9.77 -11.12 -15.62
CA LYS A 487 8.71 -11.90 -14.98
C LYS A 487 7.41 -11.83 -15.80
N ARG A 488 6.72 -12.98 -15.93
CA ARG A 488 5.52 -13.18 -16.77
C ARG A 488 5.63 -12.65 -18.23
N PRO A 489 6.77 -12.81 -18.93
CA PRO A 489 7.01 -12.17 -20.23
C PRO A 489 6.04 -12.65 -21.32
N ALA A 490 5.69 -11.72 -22.22
CA ALA A 490 5.08 -12.03 -23.50
C ALA A 490 6.07 -12.76 -24.43
N PRO A 491 5.57 -13.43 -25.51
CA PRO A 491 6.42 -13.93 -26.58
C PRO A 491 7.38 -12.85 -27.09
N GLY A 492 8.66 -13.17 -27.23
CA GLY A 492 9.72 -12.22 -27.60
C GLY A 492 10.18 -11.27 -26.48
N GLY A 493 9.47 -11.19 -25.34
CA GLY A 493 9.87 -10.42 -24.16
C GLY A 493 10.75 -11.19 -23.16
N ALA A 494 10.87 -12.52 -23.30
CA ALA A 494 11.61 -13.35 -22.37
C ALA A 494 13.13 -13.21 -22.50
N GLY A 495 13.82 -13.03 -21.37
CA GLY A 495 15.26 -12.92 -21.27
C GLY A 495 15.68 -12.30 -19.92
N PRO A 496 16.97 -11.99 -19.71
CA PRO A 496 17.45 -11.40 -18.48
C PRO A 496 16.79 -10.04 -18.17
N ALA A 497 16.55 -9.77 -16.89
CA ALA A 497 16.25 -8.43 -16.40
C ALA A 497 17.54 -7.59 -16.41
N ILE A 498 17.46 -6.28 -16.67
CA ILE A 498 18.63 -5.39 -16.64
C ILE A 498 19.16 -5.14 -15.23
N ASP A 499 20.40 -4.67 -15.12
CA ASP A 499 20.99 -4.18 -13.87
C ASP A 499 20.55 -2.72 -13.59
N PRO A 500 19.64 -2.47 -12.62
CA PRO A 500 19.21 -1.12 -12.26
C PRO A 500 20.29 -0.37 -11.46
N PHE A 501 21.40 -1.02 -11.10
CA PHE A 501 22.58 -0.40 -10.53
C PHE A 501 23.67 -0.17 -11.59
N SER A 502 23.39 -0.36 -12.89
CA SER A 502 24.25 0.06 -13.99
C SER A 502 23.59 1.15 -14.83
N ALA A 503 24.21 2.33 -14.83
CA ALA A 503 23.81 3.43 -15.70
C ALA A 503 23.95 3.05 -17.17
N ASP A 504 24.97 2.25 -17.46
CA ASP A 504 25.42 1.86 -18.79
C ASP A 504 24.49 0.78 -19.39
N ALA A 505 24.00 -0.16 -18.56
CA ALA A 505 22.97 -1.13 -18.93
C ALA A 505 21.60 -0.46 -19.19
N THR A 506 21.19 0.44 -18.29
CA THR A 506 19.96 1.23 -18.45
C THR A 506 20.00 2.03 -19.77
N ASP A 507 21.06 2.80 -20.01
CA ASP A 507 21.21 3.58 -21.25
C ASP A 507 21.26 2.69 -22.52
N ARG A 508 21.78 1.46 -22.44
CA ARG A 508 21.73 0.48 -23.55
C ARG A 508 20.32 0.01 -23.84
N TYR A 509 19.58 -0.41 -22.81
CA TYR A 509 18.20 -0.87 -22.97
C TYR A 509 17.27 0.23 -23.48
N LEU A 510 17.38 1.43 -22.91
CA LEU A 510 16.58 2.60 -23.28
C LEU A 510 16.81 3.06 -24.73
N ARG A 511 18.02 2.89 -25.27
CA ARG A 511 18.28 3.09 -26.70
C ARG A 511 17.62 2.00 -27.56
N MET A 512 17.78 0.72 -27.19
CA MET A 512 17.15 -0.39 -27.90
C MET A 512 15.63 -0.23 -27.99
N PHE A 513 14.96 0.10 -26.88
CA PHE A 513 13.51 0.36 -26.89
C PHE A 513 13.16 1.56 -27.77
N ALA A 514 13.92 2.68 -27.67
CA ALA A 514 13.70 3.86 -28.48
C ALA A 514 13.86 3.61 -30.00
N ASP A 515 14.88 2.88 -30.41
CA ASP A 515 15.13 2.55 -31.83
C ASP A 515 13.99 1.69 -32.41
N ARG A 516 13.43 0.77 -31.61
CA ARG A 516 12.26 -0.05 -31.98
C ARG A 516 10.96 0.77 -32.07
N THR A 517 10.84 1.82 -31.27
CA THR A 517 9.60 2.63 -31.11
C THR A 517 9.66 3.98 -31.81
N ALA A 518 10.73 4.28 -32.54
CA ALA A 518 10.99 5.56 -33.21
C ALA A 518 9.91 6.02 -34.22
N ALA A 519 9.02 5.12 -34.63
CA ALA A 519 7.87 5.43 -35.49
C ALA A 519 6.68 6.07 -34.72
N TRP A 520 6.71 6.12 -33.39
CA TRP A 520 5.67 6.76 -32.58
C TRP A 520 5.86 8.30 -32.52
N PRO A 521 4.81 9.10 -32.81
CA PRO A 521 4.81 10.52 -32.51
C PRO A 521 5.10 10.82 -31.03
N ARG A 522 5.68 11.99 -30.76
CA ARG A 522 5.90 12.46 -29.37
C ARG A 522 4.56 12.52 -28.63
N GLY A 523 4.53 12.02 -27.39
CA GLY A 523 3.31 11.96 -26.59
C GLY A 523 2.27 10.91 -27.03
N THR A 524 2.63 9.93 -27.87
CA THR A 524 1.76 8.75 -28.15
C THR A 524 1.43 7.99 -26.86
N ILE A 525 2.40 7.89 -25.96
CA ILE A 525 2.25 7.39 -24.60
C ILE A 525 2.11 8.59 -23.66
N ARG A 526 1.15 8.59 -22.73
CA ARG A 526 0.97 9.64 -21.71
C ARG A 526 2.05 9.53 -20.64
N SER A 527 2.14 8.38 -19.98
CA SER A 527 3.21 8.07 -19.04
C SER A 527 3.82 6.73 -19.38
N TYR A 528 5.14 6.66 -19.37
CA TYR A 528 5.80 5.38 -19.16
C TYR A 528 5.67 4.95 -17.69
N PHE A 529 5.87 3.66 -17.44
CA PHE A 529 5.68 3.05 -16.14
C PHE A 529 6.86 2.13 -15.77
N HIS A 530 7.18 2.07 -14.48
CA HIS A 530 7.99 1.03 -13.85
C HIS A 530 7.21 0.46 -12.65
N ASP A 531 6.92 -0.84 -12.76
CA ASP A 531 6.20 -1.69 -11.78
C ASP A 531 7.08 -1.97 -10.54
N SER A 532 6.52 -2.61 -9.52
CA SER A 532 7.18 -2.85 -8.24
C SER A 532 8.57 -3.52 -8.36
N PHE A 533 9.50 -3.12 -7.47
CA PHE A 533 10.91 -3.49 -7.61
C PHE A 533 11.18 -4.91 -7.08
N GLU A 534 11.12 -5.89 -7.96
CA GLU A 534 11.38 -7.30 -7.63
C GLU A 534 12.79 -7.82 -7.99
N TYR A 535 13.70 -6.98 -8.47
CA TYR A 535 15.05 -7.42 -8.84
C TYR A 535 15.80 -7.88 -7.59
N THR A 536 16.43 -9.08 -7.60
CA THR A 536 17.07 -9.68 -6.41
C THR A 536 18.56 -9.35 -6.29
N GLY A 537 19.22 -9.01 -7.40
CA GLY A 537 20.63 -8.62 -7.44
C GLY A 537 20.94 -7.41 -6.56
N ASP A 538 22.18 -7.35 -6.09
CA ASP A 538 22.65 -6.35 -5.14
C ASP A 538 24.09 -5.89 -5.41
N GLY A 539 24.58 -6.13 -6.63
CA GLY A 539 25.88 -5.66 -7.12
C GLY A 539 25.78 -5.05 -8.50
N SER A 540 26.90 -4.51 -9.00
CA SER A 540 27.04 -3.91 -10.33
C SER A 540 28.52 -3.76 -10.68
N ALA A 541 28.85 -3.57 -11.96
CA ALA A 541 30.21 -3.22 -12.40
C ALA A 541 30.68 -1.87 -11.83
N GLU A 542 29.73 -0.97 -11.59
CA GLU A 542 29.96 0.40 -11.16
C GLU A 542 30.03 0.52 -9.63
N LEU A 543 29.67 -0.53 -8.88
CA LEU A 543 29.50 -0.53 -7.42
C LEU A 543 30.75 -0.06 -6.66
N PHE A 544 31.91 -0.67 -6.89
CA PHE A 544 33.14 -0.33 -6.15
C PHE A 544 33.64 1.09 -6.47
N PRO A 545 33.73 1.53 -7.74
CA PRO A 545 34.02 2.93 -8.09
C PRO A 545 33.02 3.93 -7.50
N PHE A 546 31.71 3.68 -7.63
CA PHE A 546 30.67 4.57 -7.11
C PHE A 546 30.75 4.68 -5.58
N PHE A 547 30.85 3.54 -4.87
CA PHE A 547 31.02 3.51 -3.42
C PHE A 547 32.24 4.34 -2.99
N HIS A 548 33.38 4.16 -3.65
CA HIS A 548 34.60 4.90 -3.31
C HIS A 548 34.40 6.42 -3.44
N THR A 549 33.83 6.87 -4.55
CA THR A 549 33.54 8.28 -4.83
C THR A 549 32.50 8.85 -3.86
N HIS A 550 31.45 8.11 -3.50
CA HIS A 550 30.31 8.60 -2.73
C HIS A 550 30.45 8.44 -1.20
N ARG A 551 31.26 7.49 -0.73
CA ARG A 551 31.50 7.21 0.71
C ARG A 551 32.88 7.69 1.20
N GLY A 552 33.84 7.90 0.30
CA GLY A 552 35.17 8.45 0.60
C GLY A 552 36.14 7.46 1.28
N TYR A 553 35.88 6.17 1.18
CA TYR A 553 36.79 5.08 1.54
C TYR A 553 36.58 3.89 0.59
N ASP A 554 37.43 2.87 0.65
CA ASP A 554 37.39 1.76 -0.30
C ASP A 554 36.64 0.54 0.26
N LEU A 555 35.63 0.07 -0.48
CA LEU A 555 34.85 -1.12 -0.11
C LEU A 555 35.70 -2.41 -0.16
N ALA A 556 36.78 -2.44 -0.93
CA ALA A 556 37.71 -3.57 -0.99
C ALA A 556 38.38 -3.84 0.37
N ASP A 557 38.66 -2.80 1.17
CA ASP A 557 39.22 -2.99 2.51
C ASP A 557 38.16 -3.52 3.50
N GLU A 558 36.87 -3.30 3.24
CA GLU A 558 35.79 -3.74 4.14
C GLU A 558 35.03 -4.99 3.66
N LEU A 559 35.62 -5.77 2.74
CA LEU A 559 35.16 -7.14 2.44
C LEU A 559 35.04 -8.05 3.69
N PRO A 560 35.89 -7.95 4.74
CA PRO A 560 35.65 -8.68 5.99
C PRO A 560 34.31 -8.31 6.63
N ALA A 561 33.96 -7.01 6.70
CA ALA A 561 32.72 -6.55 7.28
C ALA A 561 31.50 -6.94 6.42
N LEU A 562 31.60 -6.87 5.08
CA LEU A 562 30.58 -7.41 4.17
C LEU A 562 30.40 -8.94 4.29
N ALA A 563 31.42 -9.66 4.76
CA ALA A 563 31.38 -11.09 5.08
C ALA A 563 31.03 -11.38 6.56
N GLY A 564 30.49 -10.38 7.29
CA GLY A 564 30.07 -10.54 8.69
C GLY A 564 31.22 -10.71 9.69
N ARG A 565 32.42 -10.19 9.38
CA ARG A 565 33.62 -10.28 10.22
C ARG A 565 34.00 -8.91 10.75
N GLY A 566 33.86 -8.72 12.06
CA GLY A 566 34.18 -7.48 12.77
C GLY A 566 33.47 -7.46 14.12
N THR A 567 33.25 -6.26 14.66
CA THR A 567 32.20 -6.02 15.66
C THR A 567 30.87 -5.72 14.95
N ASP A 568 29.75 -6.03 15.59
CA ASP A 568 28.41 -5.81 15.02
C ASP A 568 28.18 -4.35 14.60
N ASP A 569 28.67 -3.37 15.39
CA ASP A 569 28.64 -1.93 15.06
C ASP A 569 29.40 -1.61 13.78
N HIS A 570 30.57 -2.21 13.55
CA HIS A 570 31.37 -1.98 12.34
C HIS A 570 30.73 -2.66 11.11
N VAL A 571 30.22 -3.88 11.28
CA VAL A 571 29.49 -4.62 10.23
C VAL A 571 28.23 -3.86 9.82
N ALA A 572 27.41 -3.42 10.78
CA ALA A 572 26.21 -2.62 10.52
C ALA A 572 26.53 -1.28 9.84
N ARG A 573 27.65 -0.63 10.19
CA ARG A 573 28.12 0.62 9.55
C ARG A 573 28.52 0.44 8.09
N VAL A 574 29.32 -0.58 7.78
CA VAL A 574 29.73 -0.86 6.39
C VAL A 574 28.50 -1.28 5.56
N GLN A 575 27.61 -2.10 6.11
CA GLN A 575 26.36 -2.46 5.42
C GLN A 575 25.40 -1.25 5.29
N SER A 576 25.42 -0.29 6.22
CA SER A 576 24.66 0.98 6.10
C SER A 576 25.17 1.84 4.93
N ASP A 577 26.49 2.03 4.81
CA ASP A 577 27.10 2.73 3.66
C ASP A 577 26.84 1.98 2.34
N TYR A 578 26.78 0.64 2.36
CA TYR A 578 26.45 -0.21 1.22
C TYR A 578 25.00 -0.01 0.76
N ARG A 579 24.03 -0.04 1.69
CA ARG A 579 22.61 0.19 1.40
C ARG A 579 22.34 1.60 0.86
N GLN A 580 23.00 2.62 1.44
CA GLN A 580 22.96 3.99 0.89
C GLN A 580 23.55 4.06 -0.53
N THR A 581 24.56 3.24 -0.83
CA THR A 581 25.13 3.17 -2.16
C THR A 581 24.15 2.55 -3.16
N LEU A 582 23.41 1.50 -2.77
CA LEU A 582 22.32 0.96 -3.60
C LEU A 582 21.16 1.96 -3.81
N ASP A 583 20.77 2.75 -2.80
CA ASP A 583 19.81 3.86 -2.96
C ASP A 583 20.25 4.87 -4.02
N GLU A 584 21.48 5.37 -3.89
CA GLU A 584 21.99 6.41 -4.75
C GLU A 584 22.18 5.92 -6.19
N MET A 585 22.67 4.70 -6.37
CA MET A 585 22.74 4.05 -7.68
C MET A 585 21.34 3.82 -8.26
N LEU A 586 20.39 3.24 -7.52
CA LEU A 586 19.03 3.00 -8.05
C LEU A 586 18.33 4.30 -8.48
N ARG A 587 18.54 5.41 -7.76
CA ARG A 587 18.03 6.71 -8.19
C ARG A 587 18.74 7.23 -9.45
N GLU A 588 20.07 7.33 -9.46
CA GLU A 588 20.84 8.03 -10.50
C GLU A 588 21.10 7.19 -11.77
N HIS A 589 21.17 5.87 -11.61
CA HIS A 589 21.49 4.91 -12.67
C HIS A 589 20.23 4.28 -13.28
N PHE A 590 19.06 4.50 -12.69
CA PHE A 590 17.79 3.94 -13.17
C PHE A 590 16.65 4.97 -13.14
N VAL A 591 16.03 5.29 -12.00
CA VAL A 591 14.77 6.08 -11.96
C VAL A 591 14.91 7.49 -12.57
N GLU A 592 16.02 8.21 -12.34
CA GLU A 592 16.30 9.51 -12.97
C GLU A 592 16.45 9.41 -14.49
N ARG A 593 16.93 8.26 -14.99
CA ARG A 593 17.15 8.00 -16.43
C ARG A 593 15.86 7.59 -17.11
N LEU A 594 15.06 6.72 -16.50
CA LEU A 594 13.69 6.39 -16.96
C LEU A 594 12.84 7.66 -17.08
N THR A 595 12.93 8.56 -16.10
CA THR A 595 12.21 9.84 -16.08
C THR A 595 12.68 10.77 -17.21
N ARG A 596 13.99 11.01 -17.31
CA ARG A 596 14.59 11.87 -18.35
C ARG A 596 14.26 11.37 -19.77
N TRP A 597 14.39 10.07 -20.00
CA TRP A 597 14.08 9.41 -21.28
C TRP A 597 12.59 9.50 -21.62
N SER A 598 11.70 9.49 -20.62
CA SER A 598 10.26 9.70 -20.82
C SER A 598 9.96 11.14 -21.26
N HIS A 599 10.55 12.13 -20.57
CA HIS A 599 10.43 13.56 -20.93
C HIS A 599 10.97 13.85 -22.33
N GLU A 600 12.09 13.24 -22.71
CA GLU A 600 12.65 13.27 -24.06
C GLU A 600 11.65 12.81 -25.13
N ARG A 601 10.66 11.96 -24.81
CA ARG A 601 9.60 11.48 -25.72
C ARG A 601 8.28 12.24 -25.59
N GLY A 602 8.19 13.21 -24.67
CA GLY A 602 6.97 13.96 -24.39
C GLY A 602 5.96 13.16 -23.54
N ALA A 603 6.45 12.16 -22.80
CA ALA A 603 5.68 11.37 -21.84
C ALA A 603 6.13 11.69 -20.40
N LEU A 604 5.28 11.37 -19.43
CA LEU A 604 5.59 11.35 -18.00
C LEU A 604 6.25 10.02 -17.61
N MET A 605 6.72 9.92 -16.36
CA MET A 605 7.13 8.69 -15.70
C MET A 605 6.29 8.40 -14.45
N ARG A 606 5.82 7.17 -14.31
CA ARG A 606 5.09 6.63 -13.14
C ARG A 606 5.90 5.49 -12.52
N GLU A 607 6.02 5.45 -11.20
CA GLU A 607 7.04 4.64 -10.51
C GLU A 607 6.51 4.00 -9.22
N GLN A 608 6.57 2.66 -9.15
CA GLN A 608 6.38 1.87 -7.94
C GLN A 608 7.72 1.53 -7.27
N ALA A 609 8.27 2.49 -6.53
CA ALA A 609 9.56 2.35 -5.87
C ALA A 609 9.62 1.32 -4.71
N HIS A 610 8.50 0.71 -4.31
CA HIS A 610 8.44 -0.28 -3.23
C HIS A 610 8.98 -1.65 -3.65
N GLY A 611 9.31 -2.50 -2.68
CA GLY A 611 10.14 -3.70 -2.88
C GLY A 611 11.64 -3.41 -3.04
N SER A 612 12.01 -2.15 -3.30
CA SER A 612 13.40 -1.75 -3.52
C SER A 612 14.23 -1.65 -2.24
N PRO A 613 15.57 -1.74 -2.34
CA PRO A 613 16.47 -1.51 -1.21
C PRO A 613 16.76 -0.03 -0.92
N GLY A 614 16.13 0.90 -1.65
CA GLY A 614 16.43 2.34 -1.60
C GLY A 614 15.44 3.16 -0.76
N ASN A 615 15.64 4.48 -0.73
CA ASN A 615 14.78 5.39 0.01
C ASN A 615 13.48 5.64 -0.78
N LEU A 616 12.41 4.94 -0.40
CA LEU A 616 11.10 5.03 -1.04
C LEU A 616 10.64 6.48 -1.31
N LEU A 617 10.78 7.38 -0.35
CA LEU A 617 10.35 8.78 -0.50
C LEU A 617 11.13 9.51 -1.60
N ASP A 618 12.41 9.21 -1.78
CA ASP A 618 13.27 9.86 -2.77
C ASP A 618 13.12 9.24 -4.16
N LEU A 619 12.99 7.91 -4.25
CA LEU A 619 12.69 7.21 -5.49
C LEU A 619 11.32 7.62 -6.03
N TYR A 620 10.28 7.63 -5.19
CA TYR A 620 8.99 8.22 -5.52
C TYR A 620 9.10 9.70 -5.89
N ALA A 621 9.93 10.49 -5.21
CA ALA A 621 10.15 11.89 -5.55
C ALA A 621 10.88 12.09 -6.91
N THR A 622 11.49 11.05 -7.49
CA THR A 622 12.26 11.13 -8.73
C THR A 622 11.40 11.11 -10.01
N ALA A 623 10.30 10.36 -10.04
CA ALA A 623 9.39 10.24 -11.21
C ALA A 623 8.49 11.49 -11.41
N ASP A 624 7.50 11.47 -12.31
CA ASP A 624 6.44 12.49 -12.36
C ASP A 624 5.22 12.12 -11.49
N ILE A 625 4.92 10.83 -11.39
CA ILE A 625 3.78 10.27 -10.64
C ILE A 625 4.29 9.17 -9.71
N PRO A 626 4.35 9.40 -8.38
CA PRO A 626 4.56 8.33 -7.40
C PRO A 626 3.40 7.35 -7.41
N GLU A 627 3.68 6.04 -7.38
CA GLU A 627 2.66 5.01 -7.30
C GLU A 627 2.87 4.02 -6.16
N THR A 628 1.81 3.72 -5.43
CA THR A 628 1.80 2.64 -4.43
C THR A 628 0.89 1.49 -4.90
N GLU A 629 0.62 0.54 -4.03
CA GLU A 629 -0.29 -0.59 -4.25
C GLU A 629 -1.11 -0.84 -2.98
N ILE A 630 -2.41 -1.10 -3.10
CA ILE A 630 -3.18 -1.77 -2.03
C ILE A 630 -3.33 -3.25 -2.37
N PHE A 631 -2.68 -4.08 -1.55
CA PHE A 631 -2.54 -5.52 -1.70
C PHE A 631 -3.32 -6.26 -0.59
N GLY A 632 -4.07 -7.29 -0.97
CA GLY A 632 -4.68 -8.23 -0.03
C GLY A 632 -6.02 -7.80 0.57
N VAL A 633 -6.52 -8.63 1.49
CA VAL A 633 -7.85 -8.49 2.08
C VAL A 633 -7.94 -7.26 2.99
N LEU A 634 -9.07 -6.53 2.91
CA LEU A 634 -9.34 -5.38 3.77
C LEU A 634 -9.15 -5.68 5.26
N GLY A 635 -8.31 -4.88 5.92
CA GLY A 635 -7.99 -5.03 7.35
C GLY A 635 -6.83 -6.00 7.64
N SER A 636 -6.20 -6.59 6.63
CA SER A 636 -4.90 -7.27 6.79
C SER A 636 -3.78 -6.27 7.13
N PRO A 637 -2.62 -6.75 7.64
CA PRO A 637 -1.43 -5.92 7.82
C PRO A 637 -0.85 -5.36 6.51
N ASP A 638 -1.14 -6.02 5.38
CA ASP A 638 -0.59 -5.68 4.05
C ASP A 638 -1.37 -4.55 3.37
N ALA A 639 -2.60 -4.28 3.84
CA ALA A 639 -3.47 -3.21 3.36
C ALA A 639 -3.43 -1.94 4.25
N ASP A 640 -2.32 -1.64 4.94
CA ASP A 640 -2.19 -0.46 5.82
C ASP A 640 -2.05 0.86 5.02
N PRO A 641 -3.02 1.79 5.11
CA PRO A 641 -2.97 3.08 4.40
C PRO A 641 -1.76 3.96 4.74
N MET A 642 -1.08 3.72 5.87
CA MET A 642 0.14 4.42 6.26
C MET A 642 1.37 3.94 5.47
N ILE A 643 1.36 2.75 4.87
CA ILE A 643 2.38 2.35 3.88
C ILE A 643 2.13 3.08 2.56
N ASN A 644 0.87 3.11 2.09
CA ASN A 644 0.47 3.83 0.88
C ASN A 644 0.80 5.33 0.94
N LYS A 645 0.78 5.88 2.15
CA LYS A 645 1.15 7.26 2.44
C LYS A 645 2.59 7.64 2.06
N PHE A 646 3.50 6.69 1.78
CA PHE A 646 4.82 7.01 1.25
C PHE A 646 4.76 7.68 -0.14
N ALA A 647 3.94 7.17 -1.05
CA ALA A 647 3.80 7.74 -2.41
C ALA A 647 3.12 9.12 -2.37
N SER A 648 2.05 9.29 -1.59
CA SER A 648 1.37 10.59 -1.44
C SER A 648 2.25 11.62 -0.74
N SER A 649 3.01 11.24 0.28
CA SER A 649 3.95 12.13 0.96
C SER A 649 5.04 12.61 0.02
N ALA A 650 5.63 11.72 -0.78
CA ALA A 650 6.62 12.08 -1.79
C ALA A 650 6.04 13.06 -2.84
N ALA A 651 4.78 12.86 -3.27
CA ALA A 651 4.09 13.82 -4.14
C ALA A 651 3.91 15.19 -3.47
N HIS A 652 3.36 15.23 -2.25
CA HIS A 652 3.08 16.46 -1.50
C HIS A 652 4.35 17.25 -1.17
N VAL A 653 5.41 16.59 -0.74
CA VAL A 653 6.70 17.22 -0.43
C VAL A 653 7.39 17.73 -1.70
N ALA A 654 7.37 16.96 -2.79
CA ALA A 654 8.03 17.37 -4.04
C ALA A 654 7.24 18.41 -4.86
N GLY A 655 5.93 18.59 -4.64
CA GLY A 655 5.09 19.52 -5.42
C GLY A 655 4.33 18.88 -6.59
N LYS A 656 4.14 17.56 -6.56
CA LYS A 656 3.47 16.81 -7.63
C LYS A 656 1.94 16.85 -7.45
N ARG A 657 1.21 16.93 -8.57
CA ARG A 657 -0.25 17.00 -8.59
C ARG A 657 -0.91 15.63 -8.34
N LEU A 658 -0.29 14.56 -8.83
CA LEU A 658 -0.80 13.20 -8.76
C LEU A 658 0.04 12.35 -7.80
N ALA A 659 -0.65 11.52 -7.02
CA ALA A 659 -0.12 10.32 -6.40
C ALA A 659 -1.08 9.19 -6.75
N SER A 660 -0.59 8.11 -7.34
CA SER A 660 -1.41 7.03 -7.84
C SER A 660 -1.28 5.76 -7.00
N ALA A 661 -2.21 4.83 -7.19
CA ALA A 661 -2.12 3.50 -6.61
C ALA A 661 -2.63 2.46 -7.59
N GLU A 662 -1.84 1.42 -7.77
CA GLU A 662 -2.36 0.11 -8.14
C GLU A 662 -3.39 -0.34 -7.09
N SER A 663 -4.55 -0.78 -7.56
CA SER A 663 -5.75 -0.89 -6.72
C SER A 663 -6.47 -2.21 -6.91
N PHE A 664 -6.79 -2.84 -5.78
CA PHE A 664 -7.62 -4.06 -5.64
C PHE A 664 -6.91 -5.39 -5.95
N THR A 665 -5.58 -5.40 -6.01
CA THR A 665 -4.76 -6.62 -6.04
C THR A 665 -5.06 -7.49 -4.81
N TRP A 666 -5.49 -8.73 -5.02
CA TRP A 666 -5.86 -9.69 -3.96
C TRP A 666 -6.91 -9.18 -2.93
N LEU A 667 -7.77 -8.23 -3.30
CA LEU A 667 -8.79 -7.63 -2.43
C LEU A 667 -9.78 -8.65 -1.80
N ASP A 668 -10.10 -9.70 -2.57
CA ASP A 668 -10.89 -10.88 -2.21
C ASP A 668 -10.54 -11.98 -3.24
N GLU A 669 -11.08 -13.19 -3.10
CA GLU A 669 -10.90 -14.28 -4.06
C GLU A 669 -11.47 -13.96 -5.47
N HIS A 670 -10.94 -14.61 -6.52
CA HIS A 670 -11.35 -14.37 -7.91
C HIS A 670 -12.87 -14.51 -8.07
N PHE A 671 -13.49 -13.53 -8.72
CA PHE A 671 -14.95 -13.47 -8.94
C PHE A 671 -15.83 -13.42 -7.68
N THR A 672 -15.28 -13.22 -6.48
CA THR A 672 -16.08 -13.06 -5.25
C THR A 672 -16.16 -11.63 -4.72
N GLY A 673 -15.14 -10.81 -5.00
CA GLY A 673 -15.08 -9.41 -4.58
C GLY A 673 -16.26 -8.56 -5.08
N THR A 674 -16.69 -7.60 -4.26
CA THR A 674 -17.89 -6.77 -4.49
C THR A 674 -17.52 -5.31 -4.74
N LEU A 675 -18.44 -4.55 -5.35
CA LEU A 675 -18.29 -3.09 -5.49
C LEU A 675 -18.22 -2.38 -4.13
N ALA A 676 -18.81 -2.96 -3.07
CA ALA A 676 -18.68 -2.48 -1.70
C ALA A 676 -17.25 -2.63 -1.17
N HIS A 677 -16.59 -3.78 -1.41
CA HIS A 677 -15.18 -3.96 -1.05
C HIS A 677 -14.28 -2.97 -1.80
N MET A 678 -14.53 -2.80 -3.12
CA MET A 678 -13.77 -1.84 -3.95
C MET A 678 -13.92 -0.39 -3.44
N LYS A 679 -15.11 -0.01 -2.93
CA LYS A 679 -15.28 1.30 -2.30
C LYS A 679 -14.48 1.44 -1.01
N VAL A 680 -14.58 0.51 -0.06
CA VAL A 680 -13.82 0.60 1.20
C VAL A 680 -12.30 0.65 0.95
N ALA A 681 -11.80 -0.10 -0.04
CA ALA A 681 -10.41 -0.02 -0.49
C ALA A 681 -10.04 1.35 -1.09
N ALA A 682 -10.89 1.93 -1.95
CA ALA A 682 -10.67 3.26 -2.52
C ALA A 682 -10.71 4.38 -1.46
N ASP A 683 -11.65 4.33 -0.53
CA ASP A 683 -11.79 5.28 0.59
C ASP A 683 -10.51 5.30 1.44
N ASN A 684 -9.94 4.13 1.74
CA ASN A 684 -8.64 3.99 2.41
C ASN A 684 -7.49 4.62 1.60
N MET A 685 -7.44 4.41 0.28
CA MET A 685 -6.42 5.01 -0.59
C MET A 685 -6.55 6.55 -0.64
N PHE A 686 -7.77 7.07 -0.74
CA PHE A 686 -8.01 8.52 -0.69
C PHE A 686 -7.57 9.11 0.66
N LEU A 687 -7.88 8.46 1.78
CA LEU A 687 -7.42 8.88 3.12
C LEU A 687 -5.88 8.83 3.28
N ALA A 688 -5.20 7.89 2.61
CA ALA A 688 -3.72 7.89 2.53
C ALA A 688 -3.16 9.08 1.73
N GLY A 689 -3.96 9.69 0.86
CA GLY A 689 -3.58 10.80 -0.02
C GLY A 689 -3.31 10.43 -1.47
N ILE A 690 -3.73 9.24 -1.89
CA ILE A 690 -3.79 8.88 -3.30
C ILE A 690 -4.93 9.65 -3.96
N ASN A 691 -4.76 10.04 -5.23
CA ASN A 691 -5.78 10.75 -6.00
C ASN A 691 -5.88 10.30 -7.48
N HIS A 692 -5.24 9.18 -7.85
CA HIS A 692 -5.25 8.61 -9.21
C HIS A 692 -5.19 7.06 -9.16
N LEU A 693 -6.32 6.39 -8.99
CA LEU A 693 -6.43 4.92 -8.89
C LEU A 693 -6.27 4.26 -10.27
N VAL A 694 -5.41 3.24 -10.33
CA VAL A 694 -5.21 2.34 -11.48
C VAL A 694 -5.60 0.95 -11.03
N TYR A 695 -6.66 0.37 -11.60
CA TYR A 695 -7.20 -0.91 -11.14
C TYR A 695 -6.34 -2.09 -11.60
N HIS A 696 -6.18 -3.07 -10.72
CA HIS A 696 -5.57 -4.38 -10.97
C HIS A 696 -6.67 -5.47 -10.94
N GLY A 697 -7.31 -5.77 -12.08
CA GLY A 697 -7.18 -5.10 -13.38
C GLY A 697 -8.17 -5.61 -14.40
N THR A 698 -7.95 -5.29 -15.67
CA THR A 698 -8.80 -5.75 -16.78
C THR A 698 -7.97 -6.58 -17.75
N ALA A 699 -8.27 -7.87 -17.91
CA ALA A 699 -7.67 -8.66 -18.98
C ALA A 699 -8.32 -8.34 -20.34
N TYR A 700 -7.50 -8.17 -21.38
CA TYR A 700 -7.99 -8.18 -22.76
C TYR A 700 -8.55 -9.57 -23.07
N SER A 701 -9.76 -9.63 -23.62
CA SER A 701 -10.35 -10.88 -24.12
C SER A 701 -11.04 -10.63 -25.47
N PRO A 702 -10.70 -11.38 -26.54
CA PRO A 702 -11.35 -11.20 -27.83
C PRO A 702 -12.82 -11.67 -27.76
N ALA A 703 -13.70 -11.09 -28.58
CA ALA A 703 -15.14 -11.39 -28.53
C ALA A 703 -15.47 -12.88 -28.71
N ALA A 704 -14.69 -13.57 -29.56
CA ALA A 704 -14.85 -15.00 -29.83
C ALA A 704 -14.46 -15.93 -28.67
N ALA A 705 -13.75 -15.44 -27.64
CA ALA A 705 -13.45 -16.26 -26.46
C ALA A 705 -14.74 -16.58 -25.68
N ALA A 706 -14.93 -17.83 -25.28
CA ALA A 706 -16.04 -18.24 -24.42
C ALA A 706 -15.99 -17.56 -23.04
N TRP A 707 -17.12 -17.45 -22.33
CA TRP A 707 -17.17 -16.94 -20.96
C TRP A 707 -16.40 -17.87 -20.00
N PRO A 708 -15.60 -17.36 -19.03
CA PRO A 708 -15.47 -15.97 -18.56
C PRO A 708 -14.55 -15.08 -19.41
N GLY A 709 -13.97 -15.58 -20.50
CA GLY A 709 -12.95 -14.89 -21.30
C GLY A 709 -11.54 -15.16 -20.80
N TRP A 710 -10.57 -14.42 -21.32
CA TRP A 710 -9.23 -14.40 -20.75
C TRP A 710 -9.20 -13.58 -19.46
N GLN A 711 -8.42 -14.02 -18.48
CA GLN A 711 -8.29 -13.44 -17.16
C GLN A 711 -6.82 -13.12 -16.86
N PHE A 712 -6.54 -12.44 -15.76
CA PHE A 712 -5.20 -12.39 -15.16
C PHE A 712 -5.04 -13.51 -14.12
N TYR A 713 -3.81 -13.80 -13.66
CA TYR A 713 -3.60 -14.91 -12.71
C TYR A 713 -3.94 -14.56 -11.25
N ALA A 714 -4.04 -13.26 -10.96
CA ALA A 714 -4.28 -12.70 -9.64
C ALA A 714 -5.57 -11.88 -9.60
N SER A 715 -6.25 -11.89 -8.45
CA SER A 715 -7.49 -11.15 -8.21
C SER A 715 -7.20 -9.62 -8.21
N MET A 716 -8.10 -8.72 -8.63
CA MET A 716 -9.53 -8.92 -8.87
C MET A 716 -9.94 -8.82 -10.35
N GLU A 717 -10.90 -9.67 -10.74
CA GLU A 717 -11.41 -9.85 -12.10
C GLU A 717 -12.34 -8.70 -12.54
N ILE A 718 -11.79 -7.50 -12.68
CA ILE A 718 -12.52 -6.27 -13.03
C ILE A 718 -12.57 -6.14 -14.56
N ASN A 719 -13.33 -7.03 -15.20
CA ASN A 719 -13.43 -7.12 -16.66
C ASN A 719 -14.88 -7.15 -17.18
N PRO A 720 -15.13 -6.82 -18.47
CA PRO A 720 -16.48 -6.71 -19.06
C PRO A 720 -17.37 -7.94 -19.03
N ARG A 721 -16.86 -9.09 -18.58
CA ARG A 721 -17.57 -10.38 -18.57
C ARG A 721 -17.96 -10.83 -17.16
N ASN A 722 -17.44 -10.17 -16.13
CA ASN A 722 -17.85 -10.36 -14.74
C ASN A 722 -19.16 -9.58 -14.48
N ALA A 723 -20.17 -10.20 -13.85
CA ALA A 723 -21.51 -9.63 -13.70
C ALA A 723 -21.55 -8.23 -13.06
N ILE A 724 -20.63 -7.93 -12.11
CA ILE A 724 -20.49 -6.60 -11.48
C ILE A 724 -20.24 -5.44 -12.47
N TRP A 725 -19.82 -5.73 -13.71
CA TRP A 725 -19.54 -4.72 -14.73
C TRP A 725 -20.76 -3.85 -15.08
N ARG A 726 -21.99 -4.36 -14.92
CA ARG A 726 -23.23 -3.59 -15.11
C ARG A 726 -23.29 -2.34 -14.23
N ASP A 727 -22.75 -2.44 -13.02
CA ASP A 727 -22.90 -1.46 -11.96
C ASP A 727 -21.58 -0.79 -11.54
N LEU A 728 -20.44 -1.29 -12.05
CA LEU A 728 -19.13 -0.61 -12.02
C LEU A 728 -19.17 0.86 -12.49
N PRO A 729 -19.98 1.31 -13.48
CA PRO A 729 -20.07 2.72 -13.84
C PRO A 729 -20.59 3.63 -12.71
N VAL A 730 -21.26 3.07 -11.70
CA VAL A 730 -21.67 3.79 -10.49
C VAL A 730 -20.43 4.09 -9.64
N PHE A 731 -19.62 3.08 -9.38
CA PHE A 731 -18.36 3.20 -8.64
C PHE A 731 -17.34 4.09 -9.36
N ASN A 732 -17.20 3.95 -10.68
CA ASN A 732 -16.29 4.79 -11.46
C ASN A 732 -16.71 6.28 -11.45
N ARG A 733 -18.00 6.61 -11.31
CA ARG A 733 -18.45 7.99 -11.07
C ARG A 733 -18.16 8.50 -9.66
N TYR A 734 -18.24 7.63 -8.65
CA TYR A 734 -17.82 7.94 -7.29
C TYR A 734 -16.34 8.32 -7.25
N VAL A 735 -15.48 7.43 -7.76
CA VAL A 735 -14.03 7.67 -7.88
C VAL A 735 -13.76 8.94 -8.70
N ALA A 736 -14.47 9.14 -9.82
CA ALA A 736 -14.28 10.33 -10.66
C ALA A 736 -14.52 11.65 -9.94
N ARG A 737 -15.49 11.69 -9.01
CA ARG A 737 -15.85 12.86 -8.20
C ARG A 737 -14.87 13.09 -7.04
N VAL A 738 -14.48 12.03 -6.32
CA VAL A 738 -13.50 12.17 -5.22
C VAL A 738 -12.15 12.63 -5.78
N GLN A 739 -11.68 12.00 -6.86
CA GLN A 739 -10.42 12.38 -7.49
C GLN A 739 -10.46 13.79 -8.09
N SER A 740 -11.58 14.25 -8.66
CA SER A 740 -11.66 15.63 -9.17
C SER A 740 -11.54 16.67 -8.04
N ALA A 741 -12.05 16.36 -6.83
CA ALA A 741 -11.83 17.18 -5.64
C ALA A 741 -10.40 17.08 -5.08
N MET A 742 -9.81 15.88 -5.10
CA MET A 742 -8.50 15.60 -4.47
C MET A 742 -7.29 15.80 -5.40
N GLN A 743 -7.50 16.13 -6.68
CA GLN A 743 -6.45 16.56 -7.63
C GLN A 743 -6.32 18.09 -7.76
N GLU A 744 -7.30 18.88 -7.29
CA GLU A 744 -7.18 20.34 -7.22
C GLU A 744 -6.47 20.79 -5.93
N GLY A 745 -5.83 21.97 -5.96
CA GLY A 745 -5.14 22.55 -4.81
C GLY A 745 -3.86 21.80 -4.37
N ILE A 746 -3.32 22.19 -3.23
CA ILE A 746 -2.11 21.62 -2.61
C ILE A 746 -2.44 20.92 -1.28
N ALA A 747 -1.50 20.13 -0.75
CA ALA A 747 -1.68 19.45 0.53
C ALA A 747 -1.71 20.44 1.70
N ASP A 748 -2.64 20.25 2.63
CA ASP A 748 -2.78 21.04 3.86
C ASP A 748 -2.66 20.10 5.08
N ALA A 749 -1.49 19.47 5.26
CA ALA A 749 -1.19 18.65 6.43
C ALA A 749 -0.56 19.48 7.58
N ASP A 750 -0.69 18.98 8.81
CA ASP A 750 -0.28 19.68 10.02
C ASP A 750 1.22 19.52 10.34
N VAL A 751 1.80 18.34 10.10
CA VAL A 751 3.20 18.03 10.41
C VAL A 751 3.91 17.26 9.30
N LEU A 752 5.22 17.50 9.14
CA LEU A 752 6.10 16.52 8.51
C LEU A 752 6.52 15.48 9.56
N LEU A 753 6.64 14.21 9.18
CA LEU A 753 7.24 13.14 9.99
C LEU A 753 8.51 12.63 9.30
N TYR A 754 9.66 12.82 9.93
CA TYR A 754 10.95 12.35 9.40
C TYR A 754 11.00 10.82 9.39
N TRP A 755 11.33 10.21 8.24
CA TRP A 755 11.50 8.76 8.11
C TRP A 755 12.93 8.35 8.47
N PRO A 756 13.15 7.58 9.56
CA PRO A 756 14.50 7.30 10.07
C PRO A 756 15.11 6.07 9.40
N ILE A 757 15.28 6.09 8.08
CA ILE A 757 15.78 4.96 7.28
C ILE A 757 17.09 4.38 7.83
N TRP A 758 17.94 5.24 8.40
CA TRP A 758 19.22 4.88 9.04
C TRP A 758 19.11 3.89 10.20
N ASP A 759 18.00 3.88 10.95
CA ASP A 759 17.78 2.92 12.04
C ASP A 759 17.25 1.56 11.56
N ASN A 760 16.79 1.48 10.30
CA ASN A 760 16.61 0.21 9.60
C ASN A 760 17.94 -0.24 8.96
N TRP A 761 18.66 0.68 8.30
CA TRP A 761 19.95 0.40 7.66
C TRP A 761 21.13 0.18 8.63
N HIS A 762 20.98 0.35 9.95
CA HIS A 762 22.00 -0.02 10.94
C HIS A 762 21.73 -1.43 11.49
N ASP A 763 21.71 -2.42 10.58
CA ASP A 763 21.53 -3.84 10.85
C ASP A 763 22.74 -4.62 10.31
N PRO A 764 23.40 -5.51 11.08
CA PRO A 764 24.53 -6.32 10.60
C PRO A 764 24.12 -7.64 9.92
N SER A 765 22.85 -8.04 9.98
CA SER A 765 22.40 -9.42 9.69
C SER A 765 22.30 -9.79 8.22
N ARG A 766 21.93 -8.85 7.33
CA ARG A 766 21.67 -9.08 5.90
C ARG A 766 22.14 -7.89 5.07
N ARG A 767 23.16 -8.07 4.21
CA ARG A 767 23.75 -6.98 3.40
C ARG A 767 22.71 -6.14 2.63
N ARG A 768 21.75 -6.79 1.97
CA ARG A 768 20.59 -6.16 1.32
C ARG A 768 19.38 -6.15 2.29
N MET A 769 18.56 -5.10 2.19
CA MET A 769 17.33 -4.89 2.96
C MET A 769 16.32 -4.19 2.05
N ASP A 770 15.13 -4.76 1.90
CA ASP A 770 14.07 -4.30 0.99
C ASP A 770 12.91 -3.65 1.74
N PHE A 771 12.28 -2.64 1.14
CA PHE A 771 11.11 -1.94 1.68
C PHE A 771 9.84 -2.33 0.92
N ARG A 772 9.38 -3.57 1.19
CA ARG A 772 8.20 -4.24 0.62
C ARG A 772 6.89 -3.65 1.20
N VAL A 773 5.77 -3.74 0.47
CA VAL A 773 4.45 -3.27 0.97
C VAL A 773 3.80 -4.29 1.91
N HIS A 774 3.85 -5.57 1.56
CA HIS A 774 3.40 -6.68 2.40
C HIS A 774 4.44 -7.06 3.46
N ASP A 775 3.99 -7.64 4.59
CA ASP A 775 4.78 -7.87 5.82
C ASP A 775 5.82 -6.75 6.14
N PRO A 776 5.40 -5.49 6.33
CA PRO A 776 6.32 -4.36 6.43
C PRO A 776 6.93 -4.24 7.85
N VAL A 777 7.74 -5.23 8.24
CA VAL A 777 8.54 -5.26 9.50
C VAL A 777 9.50 -4.07 9.66
N TRP A 778 9.82 -3.39 8.55
CA TRP A 778 10.58 -2.14 8.49
C TRP A 778 9.77 -0.91 8.94
N PHE A 779 8.45 -1.05 9.13
CA PHE A 779 7.50 0.00 9.51
C PHE A 779 6.70 -0.36 10.77
N ASN A 780 6.03 -1.53 10.78
CA ASN A 780 4.94 -1.87 11.70
C ASN A 780 5.27 -1.64 13.18
N ASP A 781 6.37 -2.23 13.65
CA ASP A 781 6.79 -2.17 15.06
C ASP A 781 7.92 -1.16 15.33
N LYS A 782 8.23 -0.33 14.33
CA LYS A 782 9.19 0.76 14.50
C LYS A 782 8.51 1.97 15.16
N PRO A 783 9.25 2.84 15.88
CA PRO A 783 8.70 4.07 16.44
C PRO A 783 7.99 4.95 15.40
N PHE A 784 8.50 4.98 14.17
CA PHE A 784 7.91 5.72 13.05
C PHE A 784 6.49 5.26 12.72
N GLY A 785 6.23 3.95 12.54
CA GLY A 785 4.90 3.44 12.19
C GLY A 785 3.86 3.66 13.30
N ARG A 786 4.25 3.46 14.57
CA ARG A 786 3.39 3.79 15.72
C ARG A 786 3.04 5.28 15.78
N ILE A 787 4.00 6.18 15.53
CA ILE A 787 3.75 7.63 15.52
C ILE A 787 2.86 8.01 14.33
N ALA A 788 3.11 7.47 13.14
CA ALA A 788 2.29 7.72 11.94
C ALA A 788 0.81 7.36 12.17
N ARG A 789 0.52 6.14 12.67
CA ARG A 789 -0.84 5.71 13.02
C ARG A 789 -1.45 6.58 14.13
N SER A 790 -0.68 6.92 15.16
CA SER A 790 -1.14 7.78 16.26
C SER A 790 -1.54 9.18 15.79
N LEU A 791 -0.76 9.81 14.90
CA LEU A 791 -1.06 11.11 14.31
C LEU A 791 -2.37 11.07 13.51
N HIS A 792 -2.48 10.08 12.60
CA HIS A 792 -3.67 9.88 11.77
C HIS A 792 -4.95 9.66 12.60
N LEU A 793 -4.91 8.75 13.58
CA LEU A 793 -6.05 8.44 14.45
C LEU A 793 -6.43 9.58 15.42
N ASN A 794 -5.54 10.56 15.65
CA ASN A 794 -5.82 11.74 16.46
C ASN A 794 -6.27 12.98 15.68
N GLY A 795 -6.49 12.86 14.36
CA GLY A 795 -6.91 13.98 13.52
C GLY A 795 -5.79 14.99 13.22
N VAL A 796 -4.53 14.53 13.16
CA VAL A 796 -3.37 15.35 12.79
C VAL A 796 -2.95 14.97 11.38
N GLY A 797 -3.05 15.91 10.44
CA GLY A 797 -2.55 15.70 9.08
C GLY A 797 -1.03 15.51 9.08
N VAL A 798 -0.55 14.43 8.48
CA VAL A 798 0.88 14.11 8.38
C VAL A 798 1.29 13.95 6.91
N ASP A 799 2.54 14.28 6.57
CA ASP A 799 3.24 13.73 5.41
C ASP A 799 4.66 13.32 5.83
N TYR A 800 5.24 12.32 5.18
CA TYR A 800 6.58 11.81 5.50
C TYR A 800 7.68 12.56 4.73
N VAL A 801 8.89 12.65 5.30
CA VAL A 801 10.02 13.35 4.67
C VAL A 801 11.37 12.66 4.89
N SER A 802 12.22 12.67 3.86
CA SER A 802 13.61 12.14 3.87
C SER A 802 14.67 13.21 4.19
N ASP A 803 15.90 12.79 4.50
CA ASP A 803 17.09 13.67 4.60
C ASP A 803 17.28 14.54 3.34
N ARG A 804 17.08 13.92 2.16
CA ARG A 804 17.28 14.52 0.84
C ARG A 804 16.22 15.59 0.56
N GLN A 805 14.95 15.30 0.82
CA GLN A 805 13.83 16.24 0.71
C GLN A 805 13.91 17.40 1.73
N LEU A 806 14.32 17.12 2.97
CA LEU A 806 14.57 18.15 4.00
C LEU A 806 15.61 19.18 3.57
N THR A 807 16.60 18.73 2.80
CA THR A 807 17.68 19.56 2.28
C THR A 807 17.25 20.27 1.00
N ALA A 808 16.76 19.53 0.01
CA ALA A 808 16.42 20.05 -1.30
C ALA A 808 15.15 20.91 -1.32
N ASN A 809 14.03 20.41 -0.78
CA ASN A 809 12.69 20.99 -0.98
C ASN A 809 12.22 21.86 0.20
N VAL A 810 12.44 21.42 1.44
CA VAL A 810 11.83 22.06 2.63
C VAL A 810 12.52 23.37 2.98
N ARG A 811 11.74 24.43 3.21
CA ARG A 811 12.19 25.77 3.66
C ARG A 811 11.26 26.28 4.77
N THR A 812 11.72 27.24 5.58
CA THR A 812 10.86 27.94 6.55
C THR A 812 10.37 29.26 5.97
N SER A 813 9.10 29.61 6.22
CA SER A 813 8.51 30.90 5.83
C SER A 813 7.26 31.21 6.66
N GLY A 814 7.30 32.32 7.41
CA GLY A 814 6.21 32.73 8.31
C GLY A 814 5.99 31.75 9.46
N GLY A 815 7.07 31.26 10.07
CA GLY A 815 7.04 30.26 11.15
C GLY A 815 6.61 28.85 10.75
N ARG A 816 6.28 28.62 9.46
CA ARG A 816 5.86 27.32 8.92
C ARG A 816 6.92 26.71 8.03
N LEU A 817 6.94 25.38 7.96
CA LEU A 817 7.64 24.64 6.92
C LEU A 817 6.85 24.75 5.61
N ARG A 818 7.54 24.81 4.47
CA ARG A 818 6.96 24.89 3.12
C ARG A 818 7.79 24.11 2.10
N THR A 819 7.11 23.60 1.09
CA THR A 819 7.68 23.19 -0.21
C THR A 819 6.82 23.79 -1.33
N ALA A 820 6.97 23.32 -2.57
CA ALA A 820 6.06 23.66 -3.66
C ALA A 820 4.66 23.02 -3.53
N GLY A 821 4.50 21.94 -2.75
CA GLY A 821 3.27 21.14 -2.68
C GLY A 821 2.51 21.15 -1.35
N GLY A 822 3.01 21.85 -0.33
CA GLY A 822 2.33 21.94 0.97
C GLY A 822 3.00 22.91 1.95
N SER A 823 2.37 23.07 3.12
CA SER A 823 2.94 23.81 4.24
C SER A 823 2.50 23.24 5.59
N TRP A 824 3.48 22.89 6.42
CA TRP A 824 3.30 22.19 7.69
C TRP A 824 3.67 23.08 8.88
N SER A 825 3.03 22.87 10.03
CA SER A 825 3.20 23.66 11.26
C SER A 825 4.48 23.30 12.01
N ALA A 826 4.88 22.03 11.98
CA ALA A 826 6.07 21.51 12.63
C ALA A 826 6.65 20.31 11.86
N ILE A 827 7.87 19.90 12.22
CA ILE A 827 8.39 18.57 11.89
C ILE A 827 8.55 17.73 13.15
N VAL A 828 8.01 16.52 13.10
CA VAL A 828 8.19 15.47 14.10
C VAL A 828 9.32 14.55 13.67
N VAL A 829 10.26 14.31 14.57
CA VAL A 829 11.32 13.33 14.47
C VAL A 829 11.00 12.22 15.49
N PRO A 830 10.85 10.95 15.07
CA PRO A 830 10.65 9.85 16.01
C PRO A 830 11.88 9.64 16.91
N ASN A 831 11.78 8.76 17.91
CA ASN A 831 12.92 8.39 18.75
C ASN A 831 13.96 7.60 17.93
N VAL A 832 15.02 8.28 17.50
CA VAL A 832 16.07 7.77 16.60
C VAL A 832 17.40 7.51 17.31
N GLN A 833 18.14 6.50 16.86
CA GLN A 833 19.53 6.29 17.30
C GLN A 833 20.50 6.95 16.33
N HIS A 834 20.35 6.73 15.02
CA HIS A 834 21.27 7.19 13.98
C HIS A 834 20.71 8.36 13.15
N MET A 835 21.48 9.43 13.00
CA MET A 835 21.17 10.53 12.07
C MET A 835 22.46 11.14 11.51
N PRO A 836 22.53 11.48 10.21
CA PRO A 836 23.66 12.23 9.66
C PRO A 836 23.78 13.61 10.34
N PRO A 837 25.00 14.09 10.67
CA PRO A 837 25.18 15.41 11.28
C PRO A 837 24.62 16.56 10.41
N ALA A 838 24.66 16.40 9.08
CA ALA A 838 24.08 17.35 8.13
C ALA A 838 22.54 17.43 8.25
N THR A 839 21.85 16.29 8.41
CA THR A 839 20.40 16.24 8.62
C THR A 839 20.03 16.85 9.97
N PHE A 840 20.82 16.59 11.02
CA PHE A 840 20.60 17.22 12.32
C PHE A 840 20.79 18.74 12.27
N GLU A 841 21.89 19.24 11.69
CA GLU A 841 22.09 20.68 11.47
C GLU A 841 21.05 21.29 10.52
N ARG A 842 20.50 20.53 9.56
CA ARG A 842 19.38 21.00 8.72
C ARG A 842 18.12 21.25 9.54
N LEU A 843 17.81 20.37 10.49
CA LEU A 843 16.70 20.55 11.45
C LEU A 843 16.96 21.75 12.37
N LEU A 844 18.18 21.89 12.91
CA LEU A 844 18.55 23.06 13.72
C LEU A 844 18.47 24.36 12.91
N GLY A 845 18.87 24.34 11.63
CA GLY A 845 18.72 25.44 10.68
C GLY A 845 17.26 25.83 10.49
N LEU A 846 16.39 24.88 10.12
CA LEU A 846 14.96 25.14 9.96
C LEU A 846 14.33 25.74 11.23
N ALA A 847 14.75 25.30 12.42
CA ALA A 847 14.33 25.90 13.69
C ALA A 847 14.83 27.35 13.85
N ARG A 848 16.13 27.62 13.60
CA ARG A 848 16.71 28.98 13.60
C ARG A 848 15.93 29.91 12.66
N ASP A 849 15.56 29.41 11.48
CA ASP A 849 14.80 30.09 10.44
C ASP A 849 13.29 30.27 10.78
N GLY A 850 12.84 29.86 11.98
CA GLY A 850 11.49 30.11 12.51
C GLY A 850 10.60 28.88 12.73
N ALA A 851 11.02 27.67 12.36
CA ALA A 851 10.16 26.49 12.42
C ALA A 851 10.07 25.88 13.82
N THR A 852 9.07 25.00 14.03
CA THR A 852 9.03 24.10 15.18
C THR A 852 9.54 22.71 14.80
N VAL A 853 10.56 22.24 15.53
CA VAL A 853 11.09 20.87 15.44
C VAL A 853 10.75 20.12 16.73
N VAL A 854 10.24 18.89 16.61
CA VAL A 854 9.77 18.06 17.72
C VAL A 854 10.55 16.74 17.70
N PHE A 855 11.31 16.44 18.74
CA PHE A 855 11.99 15.15 18.92
C PHE A 855 11.24 14.28 19.92
N VAL A 856 10.60 13.21 19.45
CA VAL A 856 9.92 12.25 20.32
C VAL A 856 10.97 11.42 21.06
N GLY A 857 10.89 11.40 22.38
CA GLY A 857 11.84 10.79 23.29
C GLY A 857 13.17 11.53 23.38
N ARG A 858 14.13 11.25 22.47
CA ARG A 858 15.53 11.70 22.63
C ARG A 858 16.14 12.18 21.33
N LEU A 859 17.05 13.16 21.43
CA LEU A 859 17.93 13.57 20.34
C LEU A 859 18.76 12.37 19.83
N PRO A 860 19.09 12.33 18.51
CA PRO A 860 19.91 11.27 17.91
C PRO A 860 21.20 11.00 18.71
N ARG A 861 21.52 9.73 18.92
CA ARG A 861 22.66 9.35 19.75
C ARG A 861 23.97 9.28 18.97
N ASP A 862 23.90 8.81 17.74
CA ASP A 862 25.03 8.45 16.91
C ASP A 862 24.78 8.77 15.41
N VAL A 863 25.77 8.50 14.56
CA VAL A 863 25.76 8.72 13.11
C VAL A 863 25.72 7.37 12.36
N PRO A 864 25.10 7.29 11.17
CA PRO A 864 25.15 6.11 10.32
C PRO A 864 26.50 5.98 9.59
N GLY A 865 26.79 4.81 9.00
CA GLY A 865 27.99 4.59 8.18
C GLY A 865 29.32 4.47 8.94
N ALA A 866 30.37 4.01 8.25
CA ALA A 866 31.73 3.82 8.78
C ALA A 866 32.68 4.98 8.44
N SER A 867 32.44 5.69 7.33
CA SER A 867 33.30 6.80 6.87
C SER A 867 33.48 7.87 7.96
N ARG A 868 34.72 8.17 8.34
CA ARG A 868 35.08 9.28 9.27
C ARG A 868 34.22 9.32 10.56
N THR A 869 33.83 8.17 11.10
CA THR A 869 32.82 8.08 12.18
C THR A 869 33.17 8.87 13.44
N THR A 870 34.44 8.95 13.85
CA THR A 870 34.87 9.76 15.01
C THR A 870 34.63 11.26 14.80
N GLU A 871 34.93 11.79 13.61
CA GLU A 871 34.68 13.18 13.22
C GLU A 871 33.17 13.48 13.22
N ARG A 872 32.38 12.61 12.57
CA ARG A 872 30.92 12.77 12.46
C ARG A 872 30.22 12.63 13.81
N ARG A 873 30.67 11.71 14.68
CA ARG A 873 30.24 11.61 16.10
C ARG A 873 30.54 12.88 16.87
N ALA A 874 31.74 13.46 16.72
CA ALA A 874 32.12 14.71 17.37
C ALA A 874 31.27 15.90 16.88
N ALA A 875 30.98 15.99 15.58
CA ALA A 875 30.09 17.00 15.01
C ALA A 875 28.66 16.91 15.56
N LEU A 876 28.05 15.71 15.57
CA LEU A 876 26.72 15.50 16.15
C LEU A 876 26.71 15.82 17.67
N ALA A 877 27.75 15.43 18.41
CA ALA A 877 27.88 15.73 19.83
C ALA A 877 28.08 17.23 20.11
N ALA A 878 28.73 17.97 19.20
CA ALA A 878 28.85 19.42 19.28
C ALA A 878 27.50 20.11 19.02
N ALA A 879 26.82 19.76 17.92
CA ALA A 879 25.49 20.29 17.57
C ALA A 879 24.46 20.06 18.69
N ARG A 880 24.44 18.86 19.28
CA ARG A 880 23.54 18.54 20.41
C ARG A 880 23.82 19.38 21.67
N ARG A 881 25.04 19.90 21.85
CA ARG A 881 25.39 20.79 22.98
C ARG A 881 24.95 22.24 22.75
N THR A 882 24.57 22.65 21.53
CA THR A 882 24.08 24.02 21.26
C THR A 882 22.59 24.20 21.57
N ILE A 883 21.94 23.24 22.21
CA ILE A 883 20.49 23.20 22.43
C ILE A 883 20.21 23.43 23.93
N PRO A 884 19.91 24.67 24.35
CA PRO A 884 19.68 25.00 25.77
C PRO A 884 18.26 24.62 26.18
N PHE A 885 18.01 23.33 26.37
CA PHE A 885 16.72 22.84 26.86
C PHE A 885 16.42 23.36 28.28
N ARG A 886 15.19 23.86 28.44
CA ARG A 886 14.53 24.04 29.74
C ARG A 886 13.27 23.17 29.77
N GLU A 887 12.96 22.64 30.94
CA GLU A 887 11.69 21.96 31.21
C GLU A 887 10.53 22.98 31.13
N LEU A 888 9.39 22.57 30.58
CA LEU A 888 8.13 23.34 30.62
C LEU A 888 7.18 22.71 31.64
N GLU A 889 6.68 21.51 31.33
CA GLU A 889 5.69 20.72 32.06
C GLU A 889 5.77 19.27 31.56
N ASP A 890 5.42 18.29 32.39
CA ASP A 890 5.18 16.88 32.03
C ASP A 890 6.14 16.25 30.99
N ASP A 891 7.44 16.23 31.29
CA ASP A 891 8.55 15.73 30.43
C ASP A 891 8.76 16.50 29.10
N VAL A 892 8.01 17.58 28.84
CA VAL A 892 8.24 18.45 27.68
C VAL A 892 9.35 19.45 27.96
N TYR A 893 10.45 19.32 27.23
CA TYR A 893 11.58 20.24 27.19
C TYR A 893 11.51 21.14 25.95
N LEU A 894 11.79 22.43 26.13
CA LEU A 894 11.84 23.46 25.08
C LEU A 894 13.24 24.08 25.01
N ALA A 895 13.77 24.27 23.80
CA ALA A 895 14.84 25.19 23.50
C ALA A 895 14.37 26.20 22.44
N ARG A 896 14.70 27.49 22.62
CA ARG A 896 14.54 28.50 21.56
C ARG A 896 15.74 28.43 20.63
N ALA A 897 15.49 28.54 19.32
CA ALA A 897 16.53 28.55 18.29
C ALA A 897 16.14 29.60 17.25
N GLY A 898 16.90 30.69 17.16
CA GLY A 898 16.53 31.83 16.30
C GLY A 898 15.10 32.32 16.59
N GLU A 899 14.28 32.42 15.55
CA GLU A 899 12.85 32.78 15.67
C GLU A 899 11.95 31.60 16.07
N GLY A 900 12.43 30.36 15.93
CA GLY A 900 11.65 29.14 16.13
C GLY A 900 11.94 28.41 17.44
N GLN A 901 11.72 27.09 17.43
CA GLN A 901 11.80 26.25 18.63
C GLN A 901 12.11 24.78 18.35
N ILE A 902 12.75 24.16 19.33
CA ILE A 902 13.01 22.73 19.40
C ILE A 902 12.34 22.20 20.67
N LEU A 903 11.55 21.14 20.53
CA LEU A 903 10.85 20.45 21.61
C LEU A 903 11.36 19.00 21.74
N GLN A 904 11.36 18.45 22.96
CA GLN A 904 11.72 17.06 23.24
C GLN A 904 10.92 16.51 24.43
N GLY A 905 10.50 15.25 24.39
CA GLY A 905 9.79 14.55 25.48
C GLY A 905 9.20 13.21 25.01
N ASP A 906 8.83 12.30 25.91
CA ASP A 906 8.30 10.98 25.51
C ASP A 906 6.83 11.01 25.00
N ASP A 907 5.98 11.96 25.43
CA ASP A 907 4.58 12.08 24.94
C ASP A 907 4.46 12.96 23.67
N VAL A 908 4.15 12.32 22.53
CA VAL A 908 3.84 12.96 21.25
C VAL A 908 2.74 14.00 21.39
N ASP A 909 1.72 13.73 22.19
CA ASP A 909 0.52 14.56 22.27
C ASP A 909 0.75 15.83 23.09
N ALA A 910 1.52 15.74 24.19
CA ALA A 910 2.04 16.90 24.91
C ALA A 910 2.98 17.73 24.03
N LEU A 911 3.85 17.09 23.26
CA LEU A 911 4.75 17.78 22.34
C LEU A 911 4.00 18.55 21.24
N LEU A 912 2.94 17.99 20.66
CA LEU A 912 2.12 18.68 19.66
C LEU A 912 1.35 19.87 20.25
N ARG A 913 0.84 19.73 21.49
CA ARG A 913 0.23 20.86 22.24
C ARG A 913 1.25 21.98 22.46
N ALA A 914 2.46 21.65 22.95
CA ALA A 914 3.54 22.62 23.18
C ALA A 914 4.08 23.24 21.88
N ALA A 915 4.04 22.50 20.77
CA ALA A 915 4.38 22.98 19.43
C ALA A 915 3.34 23.95 18.84
N GLY A 916 2.16 24.07 19.46
CA GLY A 916 1.04 24.83 18.90
C GLY A 916 0.40 24.18 17.68
N VAL A 917 0.64 22.88 17.45
CA VAL A 917 0.01 22.12 16.37
C VAL A 917 -1.46 21.93 16.71
N LYS A 918 -2.32 22.66 16.01
CA LYS A 918 -3.77 22.52 16.11
C LYS A 918 -4.17 21.22 15.39
N ARG A 919 -4.87 20.32 16.09
CA ARG A 919 -5.56 19.20 15.44
C ARG A 919 -6.64 19.73 14.50
N ASP A 920 -6.97 18.98 13.45
CA ASP A 920 -8.03 19.38 12.54
C ASP A 920 -9.40 19.37 13.24
N PRO A 921 -10.20 20.46 13.19
CA PRO A 921 -11.44 20.55 13.96
C PRO A 921 -12.54 19.60 13.46
N ILE A 922 -12.44 19.07 12.23
CA ILE A 922 -13.29 18.00 11.70
C ILE A 922 -12.63 16.64 12.00
N GLY A 923 -11.35 16.50 11.66
CA GLY A 923 -10.61 15.23 11.76
C GLY A 923 -10.35 14.70 13.18
N TYR A 924 -10.36 15.54 14.22
CA TYR A 924 -10.24 15.08 15.61
C TYR A 924 -11.58 14.65 16.23
N GLN A 925 -12.70 14.95 15.59
CA GLN A 925 -14.02 14.71 16.16
C GLN A 925 -14.51 13.28 15.86
N THR A 926 -14.99 12.61 16.92
CA THR A 926 -15.43 11.21 16.91
C THR A 926 -16.42 10.92 15.79
N GLY A 927 -16.16 9.88 15.00
CA GLY A 927 -17.00 9.43 13.90
C GLY A 927 -16.41 9.69 12.51
N LEU A 928 -15.47 10.63 12.32
CA LEU A 928 -14.85 10.93 11.03
C LEU A 928 -13.35 10.58 10.97
N GLN A 929 -12.91 10.08 9.81
CA GLN A 929 -11.53 10.19 9.33
C GLN A 929 -11.50 11.17 8.16
N VAL A 930 -10.44 11.97 8.03
CA VAL A 930 -10.32 12.97 6.95
C VAL A 930 -8.92 13.06 6.35
N ILE A 931 -8.88 13.48 5.10
CA ILE A 931 -7.71 14.12 4.48
C ILE A 931 -8.15 15.46 3.91
N ARG A 932 -7.26 16.47 3.90
CA ARG A 932 -7.58 17.83 3.47
C ARG A 932 -6.56 18.46 2.50
N ARG A 933 -7.07 19.31 1.61
CA ARG A 933 -6.32 20.12 0.64
C ARG A 933 -6.78 21.58 0.71
N VAL A 934 -5.91 22.49 0.28
CA VAL A 934 -6.22 23.93 0.18
C VAL A 934 -6.16 24.40 -1.28
N ALA A 935 -7.18 25.13 -1.73
CA ALA A 935 -7.34 25.58 -3.10
C ALA A 935 -7.80 27.06 -3.10
N GLY A 936 -6.84 27.97 -3.28
CA GLY A 936 -7.08 29.39 -3.04
C GLY A 936 -7.29 29.65 -1.54
N ASP A 937 -8.43 30.26 -1.19
CA ASP A 937 -8.90 30.47 0.19
C ASP A 937 -9.85 29.36 0.70
N GLU A 938 -10.24 28.40 -0.16
CA GLU A 938 -11.03 27.23 0.26
C GLU A 938 -10.17 26.14 0.92
N ARG A 939 -10.71 25.48 1.94
CA ARG A 939 -10.30 24.11 2.30
C ARG A 939 -11.28 23.09 1.76
N ARG A 940 -10.76 21.92 1.40
CA ARG A 940 -11.51 20.78 0.90
C ARG A 940 -11.09 19.53 1.65
N TYR A 941 -12.07 18.79 2.13
CA TYR A 941 -11.89 17.56 2.89
C TYR A 941 -12.53 16.42 2.13
N PHE A 942 -11.83 15.29 1.98
CA PHE A 942 -12.49 14.01 1.82
C PHE A 942 -12.64 13.41 3.22
N ALA A 943 -13.89 13.12 3.60
CA ALA A 943 -14.26 12.65 4.93
C ALA A 943 -15.02 11.32 4.83
N VAL A 944 -14.63 10.34 5.63
CA VAL A 944 -15.25 9.00 5.71
C VAL A 944 -15.74 8.78 7.14
N ALA A 945 -16.96 8.27 7.30
CA ALA A 945 -17.50 7.94 8.62
C ALA A 945 -17.07 6.54 9.08
N HIS A 946 -16.54 6.44 10.30
CA HIS A 946 -16.26 5.16 10.98
C HIS A 946 -17.31 4.81 12.06
N ASP A 947 -18.12 5.78 12.47
CA ASP A 947 -19.24 5.65 13.40
C ASP A 947 -20.35 6.64 12.97
N VAL A 948 -21.57 6.52 13.51
CA VAL A 948 -22.70 7.37 13.15
C VAL A 948 -22.44 8.83 13.55
N VAL A 949 -22.42 9.73 12.56
CA VAL A 949 -22.33 11.17 12.77
C VAL A 949 -23.71 11.79 12.56
N ASP A 950 -24.32 12.36 13.60
CA ASP A 950 -25.55 13.18 13.52
C ASP A 950 -25.42 14.38 14.47
N ARG A 951 -24.51 15.32 14.16
CA ARG A 951 -24.11 16.36 15.12
C ARG A 951 -23.53 17.63 14.51
N TRP A 952 -23.47 18.66 15.35
CA TRP A 952 -22.70 19.88 15.10
C TRP A 952 -21.20 19.61 15.29
N ILE A 953 -20.40 19.95 14.28
CA ILE A 953 -18.94 19.80 14.21
C ILE A 953 -18.29 21.17 14.07
N ASP A 954 -17.11 21.38 14.69
CA ASP A 954 -16.35 22.63 14.57
C ASP A 954 -15.70 22.70 13.17
N VAL A 955 -15.84 23.83 12.46
CA VAL A 955 -15.33 24.01 11.09
C VAL A 955 -14.32 25.17 10.96
N GLY A 956 -13.80 25.64 12.08
CA GLY A 956 -12.79 26.71 12.18
C GLY A 956 -13.36 28.13 12.12
N ASP A 957 -12.71 29.03 12.84
CA ASP A 957 -13.24 30.36 13.21
C ASP A 957 -13.41 31.34 12.03
N ALA A 958 -12.69 31.11 10.93
CA ALA A 958 -12.76 31.95 9.72
C ALA A 958 -13.89 31.54 8.76
N THR A 959 -14.48 30.35 8.94
CA THR A 959 -15.42 29.76 7.98
C THR A 959 -16.77 30.49 7.99
N ARG A 960 -17.22 30.95 6.82
CA ARG A 960 -18.51 31.62 6.61
C ARG A 960 -19.49 30.84 5.72
N ALA A 961 -19.01 29.86 4.97
CA ALA A 961 -19.86 28.91 4.26
C ALA A 961 -19.23 27.51 4.29
N VAL A 962 -20.09 26.50 4.39
CA VAL A 962 -19.74 25.08 4.30
C VAL A 962 -20.66 24.42 3.29
N ALA A 963 -20.09 23.79 2.27
CA ALA A 963 -20.80 22.94 1.33
C ALA A 963 -20.51 21.48 1.60
N LEU A 964 -21.56 20.67 1.60
CA LEU A 964 -21.50 19.21 1.63
C LEU A 964 -21.78 18.71 0.21
N LEU A 965 -20.90 17.87 -0.30
CA LEU A 965 -20.94 17.29 -1.64
C LEU A 965 -20.83 15.76 -1.49
N ASP A 966 -21.87 15.04 -1.87
CA ASP A 966 -21.95 13.58 -1.79
C ASP A 966 -21.43 12.96 -3.09
N PRO A 967 -20.25 12.30 -3.09
CA PRO A 967 -19.66 11.72 -4.29
C PRO A 967 -20.42 10.50 -4.85
N MET A 968 -21.29 9.85 -4.08
CA MET A 968 -22.09 8.71 -4.55
C MET A 968 -23.27 9.19 -5.41
N THR A 969 -24.13 10.06 -4.86
CA THR A 969 -25.28 10.58 -5.61
C THR A 969 -24.90 11.75 -6.53
N GLY A 970 -23.93 12.57 -6.11
CA GLY A 970 -23.59 13.86 -6.72
C GLY A 970 -24.32 15.05 -6.11
N ARG A 971 -25.17 14.82 -5.08
CA ARG A 971 -25.90 15.88 -4.37
C ARG A 971 -24.93 16.89 -3.75
N ALA A 972 -25.25 18.18 -3.88
CA ALA A 972 -24.52 19.28 -3.26
C ALA A 972 -25.50 20.20 -2.51
N GLY A 973 -25.07 20.80 -1.40
CA GLY A 973 -25.87 21.75 -0.63
C GLY A 973 -25.11 22.41 0.52
N LEU A 974 -25.58 23.58 0.96
CA LEU A 974 -24.98 24.30 2.08
C LEU A 974 -25.37 23.68 3.42
N ALA A 975 -24.39 23.37 4.27
CA ALA A 975 -24.66 22.82 5.60
C ALA A 975 -25.47 23.81 6.45
N ARG A 976 -26.28 23.28 7.39
CA ARG A 976 -26.79 24.10 8.51
C ARG A 976 -25.58 24.58 9.31
N MET A 977 -25.46 25.88 9.54
CA MET A 977 -24.35 26.50 10.27
C MET A 977 -24.85 27.29 11.48
N ARG A 978 -24.01 27.40 12.52
CA ARG A 978 -24.24 28.24 13.70
C ARG A 978 -22.93 28.74 14.29
N THR A 979 -22.99 29.79 15.10
CA THR A 979 -21.84 30.27 15.91
C THR A 979 -22.10 29.99 17.38
N VAL A 980 -21.17 29.31 18.06
CA VAL A 980 -21.26 28.99 19.51
C VAL A 980 -19.91 29.29 20.16
N GLY A 981 -19.91 30.11 21.21
CA GLY A 981 -18.66 30.47 21.92
C GLY A 981 -17.62 31.17 21.03
N GLY A 982 -18.05 31.85 19.96
CA GLY A 982 -17.17 32.46 18.95
C GLY A 982 -16.70 31.52 17.82
N ARG A 983 -16.94 30.21 17.91
CA ARG A 983 -16.57 29.24 16.86
C ARG A 983 -17.71 29.01 15.88
N THR A 984 -17.37 28.87 14.60
CA THR A 984 -18.32 28.38 13.59
C THR A 984 -18.45 26.86 13.66
N GLN A 985 -19.68 26.37 13.70
CA GLN A 985 -20.04 24.96 13.60
C GLN A 985 -20.94 24.69 12.39
N ALA A 986 -20.78 23.52 11.77
CA ALA A 986 -21.67 22.99 10.74
C ALA A 986 -22.32 21.69 11.24
N PHE A 987 -23.57 21.43 10.85
CA PHE A 987 -24.22 20.15 11.15
C PHE A 987 -23.82 19.12 10.08
N ILE A 988 -23.18 18.04 10.50
CA ILE A 988 -22.80 16.91 9.65
C ILE A 988 -23.69 15.72 10.01
N GLN A 989 -24.17 15.03 8.98
CA GLN A 989 -24.95 13.82 9.09
C GLN A 989 -24.39 12.77 8.12
N LEU A 990 -23.91 11.64 8.63
CA LEU A 990 -23.24 10.61 7.84
C LEU A 990 -23.23 9.27 8.61
N ASP A 991 -23.68 8.19 7.97
CA ASP A 991 -23.66 6.83 8.52
C ASP A 991 -22.29 6.15 8.26
N PRO A 992 -21.90 5.12 9.03
CA PRO A 992 -20.62 4.41 8.86
C PRO A 992 -20.39 3.94 7.41
N GLY A 993 -19.16 4.04 6.93
CA GLY A 993 -18.78 3.65 5.57
C GLY A 993 -19.25 4.59 4.45
N HIS A 994 -20.16 5.54 4.73
CA HIS A 994 -20.46 6.64 3.80
C HIS A 994 -19.35 7.70 3.84
N SER A 995 -19.25 8.49 2.77
CA SER A 995 -18.19 9.50 2.60
C SER A 995 -18.73 10.79 1.97
N LEU A 996 -18.10 11.92 2.28
CA LEU A 996 -18.44 13.24 1.76
C LEU A 996 -17.19 14.01 1.32
N ILE A 997 -17.36 14.86 0.32
CA ILE A 997 -16.50 16.02 0.11
C ILE A 997 -17.10 17.19 0.91
N ILE A 998 -16.34 17.74 1.87
CA ILE A 998 -16.71 18.93 2.64
C ILE A 998 -15.83 20.09 2.18
N ARG A 999 -16.43 21.17 1.69
CA ARG A 999 -15.71 22.41 1.32
C ARG A 999 -16.04 23.51 2.32
N THR A 1000 -15.03 24.17 2.86
CA THR A 1000 -15.18 25.33 3.74
C THR A 1000 -14.56 26.57 3.10
N SER A 1001 -15.23 27.71 3.21
CA SER A 1001 -14.78 28.99 2.66
C SER A 1001 -14.93 30.14 3.67
N PRO A 1002 -14.00 31.11 3.70
CA PRO A 1002 -14.12 32.35 4.48
C PRO A 1002 -15.06 33.39 3.82
N THR A 1003 -15.52 33.11 2.61
CA THR A 1003 -16.52 33.91 1.88
C THR A 1003 -17.91 33.33 2.09
N ALA A 1004 -18.92 34.18 2.27
CA ALA A 1004 -20.31 33.74 2.37
C ALA A 1004 -20.85 33.41 0.97
N VAL A 1005 -21.55 32.28 0.83
CA VAL A 1005 -22.08 31.81 -0.46
C VAL A 1005 -23.57 31.50 -0.31
N HIS A 1006 -24.36 31.84 -1.33
CA HIS A 1006 -25.78 31.52 -1.41
C HIS A 1006 -26.01 30.31 -2.33
N GLY A 1007 -26.98 29.48 -2.00
CA GLY A 1007 -27.34 28.27 -2.74
C GLY A 1007 -28.35 27.41 -1.99
N PRO A 1008 -28.75 26.25 -2.54
CA PRO A 1008 -29.67 25.34 -1.87
C PRO A 1008 -29.09 24.83 -0.54
N PRO A 1009 -29.90 24.73 0.53
CA PRO A 1009 -29.48 24.07 1.76
C PRO A 1009 -29.30 22.57 1.53
N TRP A 1010 -28.38 21.96 2.27
CA TRP A 1010 -28.29 20.52 2.41
C TRP A 1010 -29.57 19.98 3.05
N ARG A 1011 -30.13 18.92 2.46
CA ARG A 1011 -31.33 18.24 2.98
C ARG A 1011 -30.90 17.18 3.97
N TYR A 1012 -31.39 17.25 5.20
CA TYR A 1012 -31.01 16.33 6.26
C TYR A 1012 -32.11 15.27 6.45
N GLY A 1013 -31.73 14.01 6.37
CA GLY A 1013 -32.66 12.89 6.48
C GLY A 1013 -32.80 12.45 7.94
N ARG A 1014 -33.88 12.86 8.63
CA ARG A 1014 -34.21 12.26 9.93
C ARG A 1014 -35.35 11.26 9.75
N LEU A 1015 -35.05 10.00 10.07
CA LEU A 1015 -36.04 8.92 10.17
C LEU A 1015 -37.11 9.30 11.21
N ALA A 1016 -38.36 9.16 10.81
CA ALA A 1016 -39.55 9.49 11.57
C ALA A 1016 -40.62 8.40 11.39
N GLY A 1017 -41.52 8.25 12.36
CA GLY A 1017 -42.50 7.17 12.35
C GLY A 1017 -41.87 5.76 12.47
N PRO A 1018 -42.69 4.70 12.40
CA PRO A 1018 -42.22 3.33 12.43
C PRO A 1018 -41.64 2.89 11.08
N LEU A 1019 -40.95 1.75 11.08
CA LEU A 1019 -40.48 1.08 9.87
C LEU A 1019 -41.62 0.23 9.29
N HIS A 1020 -41.98 0.47 8.03
CA HIS A 1020 -43.05 -0.22 7.31
C HIS A 1020 -42.47 -1.22 6.31
N GLU A 1021 -42.49 -2.50 6.66
CA GLU A 1021 -42.08 -3.61 5.78
C GLU A 1021 -43.00 -3.71 4.55
N LEU A 1022 -42.43 -3.82 3.35
CA LEU A 1022 -43.15 -3.99 2.10
C LEU A 1022 -43.56 -5.46 1.92
N ARG A 1023 -44.87 -5.71 2.06
CA ARG A 1023 -45.50 -7.03 1.92
C ARG A 1023 -46.39 -7.07 0.68
N GLY A 1024 -46.37 -8.21 -0.01
CA GLY A 1024 -47.09 -8.42 -1.26
C GLY A 1024 -46.48 -9.59 -2.04
N GLN A 1025 -47.12 -9.99 -3.13
CA GLN A 1025 -46.56 -11.00 -4.03
C GLN A 1025 -45.39 -10.38 -4.83
N TRP A 1026 -44.18 -10.84 -4.53
CA TRP A 1026 -42.98 -10.50 -5.27
C TRP A 1026 -42.87 -11.38 -6.51
N THR A 1027 -42.62 -10.76 -7.67
CA THR A 1027 -42.28 -11.46 -8.92
C THR A 1027 -40.81 -11.24 -9.22
N VAL A 1028 -40.08 -12.32 -9.54
CA VAL A 1028 -38.65 -12.30 -9.85
C VAL A 1028 -38.43 -12.76 -11.29
N THR A 1029 -37.80 -11.90 -12.10
CA THR A 1029 -37.55 -12.13 -13.52
C THR A 1029 -36.08 -11.89 -13.85
N PHE A 1030 -35.40 -12.88 -14.42
CA PHE A 1030 -34.01 -12.78 -14.83
C PHE A 1030 -33.89 -11.99 -16.13
N LEU A 1031 -32.99 -11.01 -16.19
CA LEU A 1031 -32.92 -10.04 -17.29
C LEU A 1031 -31.74 -10.28 -18.24
N ASP A 1032 -30.55 -10.51 -17.66
CA ASP A 1032 -29.28 -10.56 -18.37
C ASP A 1032 -28.26 -11.36 -17.53
N GLY A 1033 -27.39 -12.12 -18.17
CA GLY A 1033 -26.44 -13.02 -17.50
C GLY A 1033 -26.35 -14.41 -18.12
N GLY A 1034 -25.96 -15.40 -17.32
CA GLY A 1034 -25.92 -16.80 -17.74
C GLY A 1034 -25.54 -17.77 -16.60
N PRO A 1035 -25.33 -19.07 -16.90
CA PRO A 1035 -25.09 -19.64 -18.23
C PRO A 1035 -26.33 -19.71 -19.14
N VAL A 1036 -27.52 -19.70 -18.54
CA VAL A 1036 -28.82 -19.44 -19.20
C VAL A 1036 -29.59 -18.43 -18.34
N LEU A 1037 -30.70 -17.90 -18.83
CA LEU A 1037 -31.66 -17.17 -17.98
C LEU A 1037 -32.56 -18.19 -17.25
N PRO A 1038 -32.56 -18.26 -15.91
CA PRO A 1038 -33.46 -19.13 -15.15
C PRO A 1038 -34.92 -18.70 -15.30
N LYS A 1039 -35.86 -19.56 -14.89
CA LYS A 1039 -37.29 -19.30 -15.06
C LYS A 1039 -37.77 -18.22 -14.07
N PRO A 1040 -38.62 -17.26 -14.50
CA PRO A 1040 -39.27 -16.34 -13.58
C PRO A 1040 -40.10 -17.09 -12.53
N PHE A 1041 -40.18 -16.52 -11.33
CA PHE A 1041 -40.94 -17.09 -10.22
C PHE A 1041 -41.64 -16.03 -9.40
N GLN A 1042 -42.56 -16.46 -8.53
CA GLN A 1042 -43.22 -15.60 -7.55
C GLN A 1042 -43.00 -16.10 -6.11
N SER A 1043 -43.11 -15.21 -5.14
CA SER A 1043 -43.08 -15.54 -3.71
C SER A 1043 -43.81 -14.47 -2.89
N ASP A 1044 -44.46 -14.87 -1.79
CA ASP A 1044 -45.16 -13.95 -0.89
C ASP A 1044 -44.22 -13.19 0.07
N THR A 1045 -42.93 -13.55 0.05
CA THR A 1045 -41.85 -12.92 0.80
C THR A 1045 -40.64 -12.67 -0.10
N VAL A 1046 -39.76 -11.76 0.32
CA VAL A 1046 -38.48 -11.55 -0.36
C VAL A 1046 -37.55 -12.73 -0.06
N VAL A 1047 -37.01 -13.33 -1.11
CA VAL A 1047 -36.12 -14.50 -1.05
C VAL A 1047 -35.01 -14.39 -2.09
N THR A 1048 -33.83 -14.90 -1.77
CA THR A 1048 -32.75 -15.09 -2.74
C THR A 1048 -33.20 -16.06 -3.82
N TRP A 1049 -32.70 -15.90 -5.05
CA TRP A 1049 -33.03 -16.84 -6.12
C TRP A 1049 -32.31 -18.19 -5.97
N THR A 1050 -31.13 -18.16 -5.35
CA THR A 1050 -30.31 -19.31 -4.94
C THR A 1050 -30.88 -20.05 -3.73
N GLY A 1051 -30.63 -21.36 -3.62
CA GLY A 1051 -31.04 -22.22 -2.51
C GLY A 1051 -32.47 -22.77 -2.64
N ARG A 1052 -33.11 -22.57 -3.80
CA ARG A 1052 -34.52 -22.90 -4.05
C ARG A 1052 -34.74 -24.24 -4.78
N GLY A 1053 -33.67 -24.97 -5.11
CA GLY A 1053 -33.73 -26.22 -5.87
C GLY A 1053 -33.85 -26.06 -7.39
N ASP A 1054 -33.63 -24.85 -7.90
CA ASP A 1054 -33.49 -24.55 -9.32
C ASP A 1054 -31.99 -24.48 -9.65
N GLU A 1055 -31.47 -25.48 -10.38
CA GLU A 1055 -30.04 -25.56 -10.69
C GLU A 1055 -29.56 -24.42 -11.60
N ASP A 1056 -30.43 -23.81 -12.40
CA ASP A 1056 -30.07 -22.68 -13.25
C ASP A 1056 -29.96 -21.40 -12.42
N ALA A 1057 -30.86 -21.19 -11.46
CA ALA A 1057 -30.77 -20.09 -10.50
C ALA A 1057 -29.54 -20.23 -9.56
N ASP A 1058 -29.24 -21.45 -9.10
CA ASP A 1058 -28.10 -21.74 -8.20
C ASP A 1058 -26.72 -21.52 -8.86
N ARG A 1059 -26.65 -21.53 -10.20
CA ARG A 1059 -25.42 -21.26 -10.98
C ARG A 1059 -25.42 -19.94 -11.73
N PHE A 1060 -26.45 -19.12 -11.54
CA PHE A 1060 -26.63 -17.87 -12.28
C PHE A 1060 -25.60 -16.81 -11.86
N ALA A 1061 -25.03 -16.13 -12.86
CA ALA A 1061 -24.28 -14.89 -12.70
C ALA A 1061 -24.85 -13.83 -13.66
N GLY A 1062 -25.32 -12.71 -13.11
CA GLY A 1062 -26.00 -11.64 -13.85
C GLY A 1062 -27.00 -10.89 -12.99
N THR A 1063 -28.06 -10.38 -13.63
CA THR A 1063 -29.07 -9.50 -13.03
C THR A 1063 -30.47 -10.10 -13.09
N ALA A 1064 -31.20 -10.04 -11.97
CA ALA A 1064 -32.64 -10.33 -11.93
C ALA A 1064 -33.43 -9.19 -11.26
N ARG A 1065 -34.62 -8.92 -11.79
CA ARG A 1065 -35.54 -7.91 -11.28
C ARG A 1065 -36.55 -8.54 -10.32
N TYR A 1066 -36.57 -8.02 -9.11
CA TYR A 1066 -37.64 -8.18 -8.14
C TYR A 1066 -38.69 -7.09 -8.39
N SER A 1067 -39.98 -7.42 -8.42
CA SER A 1067 -41.08 -6.47 -8.61
C SER A 1067 -42.21 -6.73 -7.61
N VAL A 1068 -42.73 -5.67 -7.00
CA VAL A 1068 -43.90 -5.72 -6.09
C VAL A 1068 -44.79 -4.48 -6.28
N THR A 1069 -46.09 -4.66 -6.12
CA THR A 1069 -47.07 -3.56 -6.05
C THR A 1069 -47.49 -3.34 -4.60
N PHE A 1070 -47.50 -2.09 -4.15
CA PHE A 1070 -47.83 -1.73 -2.76
C PHE A 1070 -48.52 -0.36 -2.66
N ASP A 1071 -49.33 -0.19 -1.60
CA ASP A 1071 -49.99 1.07 -1.27
C ASP A 1071 -49.13 1.88 -0.28
N ALA A 1072 -49.27 3.21 -0.25
CA ALA A 1072 -48.42 4.02 0.63
C ALA A 1072 -48.76 3.74 2.11
N PRO A 1073 -47.74 3.54 2.98
CA PRO A 1073 -47.98 3.26 4.40
C PRO A 1073 -48.57 4.46 5.16
N ASP A 1074 -48.41 5.67 4.62
CA ASP A 1074 -48.79 6.94 5.23
C ASP A 1074 -48.83 8.07 4.16
N THR A 1075 -48.94 9.33 4.60
CA THR A 1075 -49.04 10.52 3.75
C THR A 1075 -47.77 11.37 3.69
N ALA A 1076 -46.62 10.87 4.15
CA ALA A 1076 -45.35 11.59 4.09
C ALA A 1076 -44.88 11.83 2.64
N SER A 1077 -44.22 12.96 2.41
CA SER A 1077 -43.75 13.37 1.08
C SER A 1077 -42.45 12.69 0.62
N ARG A 1078 -41.77 11.98 1.54
CA ARG A 1078 -40.55 11.20 1.31
C ARG A 1078 -40.43 10.08 2.35
N HIS A 1079 -39.86 8.96 1.95
CA HIS A 1079 -39.43 7.86 2.81
C HIS A 1079 -37.98 7.52 2.49
N LEU A 1080 -37.26 6.90 3.43
CA LEU A 1080 -36.09 6.11 3.10
C LEU A 1080 -36.57 4.69 2.78
N LEU A 1081 -36.28 4.21 1.57
CA LEU A 1081 -36.42 2.80 1.21
C LEU A 1081 -35.13 2.09 1.60
N ASN A 1082 -35.24 1.09 2.45
CA ASN A 1082 -34.18 0.17 2.86
C ASN A 1082 -34.40 -1.18 2.17
N LEU A 1083 -33.38 -1.69 1.49
CA LEU A 1083 -33.41 -2.99 0.79
C LEU A 1083 -32.95 -4.16 1.67
N GLY A 1084 -32.61 -3.93 2.94
CA GLY A 1084 -32.01 -4.93 3.80
C GLY A 1084 -30.71 -5.46 3.21
N THR A 1085 -30.51 -6.78 3.24
CA THR A 1085 -29.35 -7.40 2.59
C THR A 1085 -29.61 -7.66 1.10
N VAL A 1086 -28.72 -7.12 0.26
CA VAL A 1086 -28.68 -7.27 -1.19
C VAL A 1086 -27.43 -8.08 -1.57
N HIS A 1087 -27.56 -9.01 -2.51
CA HIS A 1087 -26.47 -9.86 -2.99
C HIS A 1087 -26.24 -9.65 -4.51
N GLU A 1088 -25.41 -8.71 -4.96
CA GLU A 1088 -24.45 -7.87 -4.18
C GLU A 1088 -24.50 -6.36 -4.54
N SER A 1089 -25.32 -5.98 -5.53
CA SER A 1089 -25.59 -4.58 -5.90
C SER A 1089 -26.98 -4.45 -6.50
N ALA A 1090 -27.62 -3.28 -6.41
CA ALA A 1090 -28.98 -3.12 -6.92
C ALA A 1090 -29.27 -1.76 -7.58
N ARG A 1091 -30.16 -1.76 -8.57
CA ARG A 1091 -30.81 -0.55 -9.12
C ARG A 1091 -32.26 -0.53 -8.71
N VAL A 1092 -32.72 0.63 -8.24
CA VAL A 1092 -34.08 0.81 -7.74
C VAL A 1092 -34.88 1.70 -8.68
N TYR A 1093 -36.04 1.22 -9.09
CA TYR A 1093 -37.02 1.96 -9.86
C TYR A 1093 -38.35 2.00 -9.10
N LEU A 1094 -38.99 3.17 -9.05
CA LEU A 1094 -40.29 3.36 -8.42
C LEU A 1094 -41.24 4.02 -9.41
N ASN A 1095 -42.37 3.37 -9.68
CA ASN A 1095 -43.37 3.82 -10.65
C ASN A 1095 -42.77 4.10 -12.06
N GLY A 1096 -41.79 3.29 -12.47
CA GLY A 1096 -41.10 3.41 -13.76
C GLY A 1096 -39.95 4.44 -13.80
N ARG A 1097 -39.60 5.08 -12.68
CA ARG A 1097 -38.48 6.03 -12.57
C ARG A 1097 -37.33 5.42 -11.76
N GLU A 1098 -36.11 5.41 -12.32
CA GLU A 1098 -34.88 5.10 -11.56
C GLU A 1098 -34.71 6.11 -10.42
N LEU A 1099 -34.57 5.61 -9.19
CA LEU A 1099 -34.21 6.38 -8.00
C LEU A 1099 -32.68 6.45 -7.83
N GLY A 1100 -31.98 5.36 -8.19
CA GLY A 1100 -30.54 5.27 -8.17
C GLY A 1100 -30.04 3.82 -8.17
N ALA A 1101 -28.72 3.68 -8.12
CA ALA A 1101 -28.02 2.41 -7.97
C ALA A 1101 -27.22 2.41 -6.67
N VAL A 1102 -27.35 1.34 -5.89
CA VAL A 1102 -26.74 1.16 -4.56
C VAL A 1102 -25.72 0.03 -4.60
N ILE A 1103 -24.50 0.36 -4.15
CA ILE A 1103 -23.31 -0.50 -4.14
C ILE A 1103 -22.57 -0.44 -2.79
N GLU A 1104 -23.17 0.22 -1.80
CA GLU A 1104 -22.67 0.38 -0.44
C GLU A 1104 -23.39 -0.62 0.50
N PRO A 1105 -22.77 -1.07 1.60
CA PRO A 1105 -23.35 -2.08 2.48
C PRO A 1105 -24.68 -1.65 3.14
N PHE A 1106 -24.96 -0.34 3.18
CA PHE A 1106 -26.23 0.22 3.65
C PHE A 1106 -27.15 0.55 2.47
N PHE A 1107 -27.67 -0.51 1.82
CA PHE A 1107 -28.50 -0.45 0.61
C PHE A 1107 -29.82 0.32 0.80
N THR A 1108 -29.74 1.66 0.73
CA THR A 1108 -30.85 2.58 1.01
C THR A 1108 -30.97 3.69 -0.05
N VAL A 1109 -32.19 4.20 -0.26
CA VAL A 1109 -32.45 5.29 -1.22
C VAL A 1109 -33.63 6.17 -0.78
N GLU A 1110 -33.54 7.49 -0.95
CA GLU A 1110 -34.68 8.40 -0.73
C GLU A 1110 -35.76 8.17 -1.80
N THR A 1111 -36.98 7.85 -1.39
CA THR A 1111 -38.16 7.89 -2.27
C THR A 1111 -38.64 9.33 -2.43
N GLY A 1112 -39.23 9.63 -3.59
CA GLY A 1112 -40.12 10.77 -3.72
C GLY A 1112 -41.51 10.48 -3.13
N THR A 1113 -42.44 11.42 -3.29
CA THR A 1113 -43.84 11.25 -2.87
C THR A 1113 -44.45 10.00 -3.50
N LEU A 1114 -45.01 9.14 -2.67
CA LEU A 1114 -45.68 7.91 -3.09
C LEU A 1114 -47.09 8.21 -3.62
N ARG A 1115 -47.60 7.37 -4.52
CA ARG A 1115 -49.05 7.30 -4.82
C ARG A 1115 -49.75 6.73 -3.59
N GLN A 1116 -50.97 7.16 -3.30
CA GLN A 1116 -51.71 6.58 -2.15
C GLN A 1116 -51.95 5.08 -2.33
N THR A 1117 -52.26 4.63 -3.55
CA THR A 1117 -52.36 3.21 -3.91
C THR A 1117 -51.59 2.89 -5.19
N GLY A 1118 -51.25 1.62 -5.41
CA GLY A 1118 -50.70 1.12 -6.66
C GLY A 1118 -49.32 1.69 -7.02
N ASN A 1119 -48.41 1.76 -6.06
CA ASN A 1119 -46.99 1.98 -6.35
C ASN A 1119 -46.37 0.68 -6.84
N VAL A 1120 -45.57 0.74 -7.90
CA VAL A 1120 -44.75 -0.39 -8.34
C VAL A 1120 -43.30 -0.13 -7.97
N LEU A 1121 -42.71 -0.99 -7.15
CA LEU A 1121 -41.28 -1.02 -6.85
C LEU A 1121 -40.63 -2.13 -7.69
N GLU A 1122 -39.63 -1.78 -8.49
CA GLU A 1122 -38.76 -2.70 -9.19
C GLU A 1122 -37.33 -2.56 -8.67
N VAL A 1123 -36.68 -3.68 -8.35
CA VAL A 1123 -35.29 -3.71 -7.88
C VAL A 1123 -34.51 -4.71 -8.73
N GLU A 1124 -33.62 -4.22 -9.59
CA GLU A 1124 -32.72 -5.04 -10.38
C GLU A 1124 -31.48 -5.34 -9.56
N VAL A 1125 -31.29 -6.59 -9.12
CA VAL A 1125 -30.12 -7.01 -8.34
C VAL A 1125 -29.12 -7.75 -9.23
N THR A 1126 -27.86 -7.35 -9.14
CA THR A 1126 -26.72 -7.97 -9.82
C THR A 1126 -25.83 -8.67 -8.79
N ASN A 1127 -25.51 -9.95 -9.03
CA ASN A 1127 -24.64 -10.75 -8.16
C ASN A 1127 -23.18 -10.81 -8.66
N VAL A 1128 -22.31 -11.50 -7.91
CA VAL A 1128 -20.93 -11.80 -8.31
C VAL A 1128 -20.83 -13.13 -9.06
N SER A 1129 -19.82 -13.27 -9.92
CA SER A 1129 -19.74 -14.40 -10.87
C SER A 1129 -19.36 -15.77 -10.26
N ALA A 1130 -19.01 -15.81 -8.98
CA ALA A 1130 -18.55 -16.99 -8.26
C ALA A 1130 -19.42 -18.26 -8.44
N ASN A 1131 -20.76 -18.13 -8.40
CA ASN A 1131 -21.68 -19.28 -8.56
C ASN A 1131 -21.58 -19.94 -9.94
N ARG A 1132 -21.27 -19.15 -10.99
CA ARG A 1132 -21.10 -19.64 -12.36
C ARG A 1132 -19.71 -20.23 -12.59
N ILE A 1133 -18.66 -19.66 -11.99
CA ILE A 1133 -17.30 -20.23 -11.98
C ILE A 1133 -17.30 -21.60 -11.29
N ARG A 1134 -17.98 -21.71 -10.15
CA ARG A 1134 -18.22 -22.98 -9.45
C ARG A 1134 -18.91 -24.03 -10.32
N ASP A 1135 -19.89 -23.66 -11.13
CA ASP A 1135 -20.53 -24.58 -12.10
C ASP A 1135 -19.57 -25.02 -13.22
N LEU A 1136 -18.73 -24.12 -13.75
CA LEU A 1136 -17.70 -24.51 -14.71
C LEU A 1136 -16.75 -25.56 -14.13
N ASP A 1137 -16.25 -25.34 -12.91
CA ASP A 1137 -15.30 -26.24 -12.25
C ASP A 1137 -15.95 -27.57 -11.85
N ARG A 1138 -17.18 -27.56 -11.32
CA ARG A 1138 -17.95 -28.80 -11.06
C ARG A 1138 -18.26 -29.60 -12.33
N ARG A 1139 -18.32 -28.97 -13.49
CA ARG A 1139 -18.49 -29.61 -14.81
C ARG A 1139 -17.16 -29.88 -15.54
N GLY A 1140 -16.01 -29.61 -14.91
CA GLY A 1140 -14.68 -29.84 -15.49
C GLY A 1140 -14.35 -28.98 -16.73
N VAL A 1141 -15.05 -27.87 -16.94
CA VAL A 1141 -14.86 -27.01 -18.12
C VAL A 1141 -13.49 -26.35 -18.07
N GLN A 1142 -12.69 -26.53 -19.12
CA GLN A 1142 -11.33 -26.01 -19.21
C GLN A 1142 -11.32 -24.53 -19.60
N TRP A 1143 -11.56 -23.64 -18.63
CA TRP A 1143 -11.58 -22.18 -18.83
C TRP A 1143 -10.28 -21.46 -18.41
N ARG A 1144 -9.45 -22.08 -17.56
CA ARG A 1144 -8.11 -21.57 -17.16
C ARG A 1144 -7.06 -21.82 -18.26
N ILE A 1145 -7.23 -21.15 -19.40
CA ILE A 1145 -6.48 -21.39 -20.64
C ILE A 1145 -5.22 -20.51 -20.77
N PHE A 1146 -4.36 -20.45 -19.76
CA PHE A 1146 -3.20 -19.54 -19.73
C PHE A 1146 -1.87 -20.31 -19.78
N ASN A 1147 -0.86 -19.80 -20.51
CA ASN A 1147 0.40 -20.52 -20.73
C ASN A 1147 1.32 -20.51 -19.50
N ASP A 1148 1.35 -19.43 -18.73
CA ASP A 1148 1.94 -19.48 -17.38
C ASP A 1148 0.96 -20.20 -16.43
N ILE A 1149 1.50 -20.99 -15.51
CA ILE A 1149 0.75 -21.98 -14.71
C ILE A 1149 0.10 -21.39 -13.45
N ASN A 1150 0.41 -20.13 -13.13
CA ASN A 1150 0.20 -19.56 -11.79
C ASN A 1150 -1.20 -18.95 -11.55
N PHE A 1151 -2.26 -19.43 -12.23
CA PHE A 1151 -3.64 -19.04 -11.86
C PHE A 1151 -4.02 -19.75 -10.54
N VAL A 1152 -3.96 -18.99 -9.44
CA VAL A 1152 -4.05 -19.49 -8.05
C VAL A 1152 -5.21 -18.83 -7.31
N GLY A 1153 -5.65 -19.44 -6.21
CA GLY A 1153 -6.53 -18.76 -5.24
C GLY A 1153 -5.75 -17.76 -4.38
N ILE A 1154 -6.47 -17.01 -3.55
CA ILE A 1154 -5.91 -15.98 -2.65
C ILE A 1154 -4.90 -16.53 -1.62
N ASP A 1155 -4.85 -17.85 -1.44
CA ASP A 1155 -3.91 -18.57 -0.58
C ASP A 1155 -2.71 -19.18 -1.33
N TYR A 1156 -2.47 -18.70 -2.57
CA TYR A 1156 -1.44 -19.10 -3.53
C TYR A 1156 -1.42 -20.59 -3.92
N LYS A 1157 -2.54 -21.32 -3.71
CA LYS A 1157 -2.69 -22.71 -4.17
C LYS A 1157 -3.40 -22.77 -5.53
N PRO A 1158 -3.20 -23.86 -6.31
CA PRO A 1158 -3.91 -24.06 -7.56
C PRO A 1158 -5.44 -23.90 -7.40
N PHE A 1159 -6.02 -23.00 -8.19
CA PHE A 1159 -7.42 -22.57 -8.03
C PHE A 1159 -8.44 -23.71 -8.26
N ASP A 1160 -9.35 -23.92 -7.30
CA ASP A 1160 -10.47 -24.87 -7.37
C ASP A 1160 -11.77 -24.26 -6.78
N ALA A 1161 -12.67 -23.77 -7.63
CA ALA A 1161 -13.98 -23.27 -7.19
C ALA A 1161 -15.03 -24.38 -7.03
N SER A 1162 -14.74 -25.64 -7.38
CA SER A 1162 -15.74 -26.71 -7.39
C SER A 1162 -16.36 -27.00 -6.01
N ARG A 1163 -15.58 -26.71 -4.96
CA ARG A 1163 -15.92 -26.94 -3.55
C ARG A 1163 -16.59 -25.76 -2.86
N TRP A 1164 -16.66 -24.59 -3.51
CA TRP A 1164 -17.28 -23.42 -2.90
C TRP A 1164 -18.74 -23.68 -2.54
N PRO A 1165 -19.28 -23.08 -1.46
CA PRO A 1165 -20.72 -23.07 -1.24
C PRO A 1165 -21.41 -22.32 -2.38
N VAL A 1166 -22.70 -22.60 -2.62
CA VAL A 1166 -23.53 -21.67 -3.40
C VAL A 1166 -23.66 -20.39 -2.59
N ARG A 1167 -23.14 -19.27 -3.12
CA ARG A 1167 -23.29 -17.96 -2.49
C ARG A 1167 -24.75 -17.51 -2.63
N PRO A 1168 -25.35 -16.86 -1.61
CA PRO A 1168 -26.61 -16.14 -1.76
C PRO A 1168 -26.59 -15.19 -2.96
N SER A 1169 -27.72 -14.99 -3.63
CA SER A 1169 -27.85 -14.03 -4.74
C SER A 1169 -29.28 -13.50 -4.86
N GLY A 1170 -29.43 -12.21 -5.15
CA GLY A 1170 -30.71 -11.51 -5.12
C GLY A 1170 -30.97 -10.74 -3.82
N LEU A 1171 -32.23 -10.58 -3.43
CA LEU A 1171 -32.62 -9.90 -2.19
C LEU A 1171 -32.88 -10.89 -1.06
N SER A 1172 -32.36 -10.60 0.13
CA SER A 1172 -32.74 -11.29 1.38
C SER A 1172 -33.68 -10.44 2.25
N GLY A 1173 -33.69 -9.11 2.06
CA GLY A 1173 -34.55 -8.18 2.80
C GLY A 1173 -34.20 -8.07 4.30
N PRO A 1174 -35.16 -7.68 5.17
CA PRO A 1174 -36.51 -7.22 4.81
C PRO A 1174 -36.46 -5.91 4.03
N ILE A 1175 -37.38 -5.74 3.08
CA ILE A 1175 -37.54 -4.48 2.33
C ILE A 1175 -38.52 -3.60 3.08
N ALA A 1176 -38.18 -2.34 3.35
CA ALA A 1176 -39.02 -1.48 4.17
C ALA A 1176 -38.89 0.01 3.82
N LEU A 1177 -39.98 0.74 4.04
CA LEU A 1177 -40.05 2.20 3.99
C LEU A 1177 -40.06 2.77 5.40
N GLN A 1178 -39.36 3.87 5.64
CA GLN A 1178 -39.53 4.69 6.85
C GLN A 1178 -39.68 6.16 6.48
N PRO A 1179 -40.71 6.87 6.97
CA PRO A 1179 -40.88 8.30 6.69
C PRO A 1179 -39.63 9.13 7.00
N LEU A 1180 -39.34 10.09 6.13
CA LEU A 1180 -38.35 11.13 6.41
C LEU A 1180 -39.08 12.39 6.82
N SER A 1181 -38.80 12.91 8.03
CA SER A 1181 -39.36 14.21 8.43
C SER A 1181 -38.85 15.29 7.47
N GLY A 1182 -39.75 16.15 6.99
CA GLY A 1182 -39.35 17.33 6.22
C GLY A 1182 -38.35 18.19 6.99
N ASP A 1183 -37.45 18.87 6.28
CA ASP A 1183 -36.44 19.75 6.86
C ASP A 1183 -37.12 20.82 7.74
N VAL A 1184 -37.01 20.68 9.07
CA VAL A 1184 -37.64 21.58 10.03
C VAL A 1184 -37.05 22.99 9.84
N PRO A 1185 -37.88 24.03 9.58
CA PRO A 1185 -37.39 25.39 9.41
C PRO A 1185 -36.55 25.85 10.60
N SER A 1186 -35.52 26.65 10.33
CA SER A 1186 -34.46 27.03 11.28
C SER A 1186 -34.89 27.98 12.41
N GLY A 1187 -36.17 28.01 12.77
CA GLY A 1187 -36.76 28.83 13.83
C GLY A 1187 -37.22 28.07 15.08
N GLN A 1188 -37.14 26.73 15.12
CA GLN A 1188 -37.52 25.93 16.30
C GLN A 1188 -36.57 24.76 16.58
N ARG A 1189 -35.48 25.03 17.32
CA ARG A 1189 -34.76 24.10 18.21
C ARG A 1189 -33.73 24.83 19.06
#